data_AF-A0AAV4KII1-F1
#
_entry.id   AF-A0AAV4KII1-F1
#
_cell.length_a   1.000
_cell.length_b   1.000
_cell.length_c   1.000
_cell.angle_alpha   90.00
_cell.angle_beta   90.00
_cell.angle_gamma   90.00
#
_symmetry.space_group_name_H-M   'P 1'
#
loop_
_entity.id
_entity.type
_entity.pdbx_description
1 polymer ?
#
loop_
_entity_poly.entity_id
_entity_poly.type
_entity_poly.pdbx_seq_one_letter_code
_entity_poly.pdbx_strand_id
1 'polypeptide(L)'
;MAATAAIGTLAVASPNLLGSAGDDGPGRDASLQEQFASAAREFDVPQSVLMAVSYQQTRWESHDGEPSTTGAYNVMGLTKVEPEDVAQKVTDEQIDHFNGSGRPEIEKKFDREQVRRILEKALVDTDDPRLHTLDEAAELIDSPTESVQNDTGASIRAGAALLAEYQKQAGAELSDEPGDWYPAVARYSQSPEKKGADLFAKRVFRSIEKGERAVTLDGESVALPADPSVEPVKPANVPLAASFASTATTPTPECPSGLNCTFTPVRTDPGGARNYTLGDRPNQGVDIRQIVIHDTEGPYQGSLDALTNPKGSGSAHYLIRAQDGQVTQMLENKQLAWHAGNWTHNMHSIGVEHEGYAIKEGSWYTEPQYRSSAELVKFLAAKYGVPIDREHIIGHDEVALQTDNRLSSLHWDAGPYWDWNYYMSLLGAPQGDKGAGGLLRAGQVVRVVPPFTTANQPKLSTGGNAVPARPSNFGYLYTSPSTGSATLTDPYFSSLWTEGSNYGNKVRAGGLYVVAEAQNDWTAIWYAGKKAWFQNPGGQYTVPVSGATTVKIRSDLSSVKVFGRSFPETAAYTAANLEAPGDENAPLSKFSFAAGQAYVKAGPAVAGDDWFGSAQKNVVGSTMFVPIRFHHKVVWVKQSEVTEAAGAAPVRTDNRYNVIARDTSGGLWQYQGTGSATAPFLARYRAGSSWQVYDVVTPMTALRADGTGDAVAREPGGTLWYYQGSGNPSAPFKGRLRVGGGWQIYDTVVGIRDLTGDGKPDLLAREKSGVLWLYKGTGTPAVPFERRVQIGTGWQIYNSIVSTGDLSGDGKADFIGRDTSGALWLYRGTGSATAPYGTRVKVGTGWQVYNSIVGPSDLTGDGKVDFIGRDAAGDLWLYRGTGSATAPYTARVKVASGWQIYNTVF
;
A
#
# COMPACT_ATOMS: atom_id res chain seq x y z
N MET A 1 4.81 -8.11 -64.15
CA MET A 1 3.34 -8.15 -64.30
C MET A 1 2.78 -9.26 -63.41
N ALA A 2 1.52 -9.15 -63.03
CA ALA A 2 0.89 -9.88 -61.92
C ALA A 2 1.01 -11.41 -61.94
N ALA A 3 1.13 -11.98 -60.73
CA ALA A 3 0.61 -13.30 -60.37
C ALA A 3 0.33 -13.31 -58.86
N THR A 4 -0.90 -13.00 -58.47
CA THR A 4 -1.36 -13.06 -57.08
C THR A 4 -1.91 -14.46 -56.81
N ALA A 5 -1.42 -15.15 -55.78
CA ALA A 5 -2.03 -16.38 -55.29
C ALA A 5 -1.94 -16.40 -53.76
N ALA A 6 -3.09 -16.34 -53.09
CA ALA A 6 -3.20 -16.50 -51.65
C ALA A 6 -3.64 -17.94 -51.33
N ILE A 7 -2.85 -18.66 -50.54
CA ILE A 7 -3.26 -19.88 -49.84
C ILE A 7 -2.72 -19.75 -48.41
N GLY A 8 -3.58 -19.96 -47.42
CA GLY A 8 -3.25 -19.75 -46.01
C GLY A 8 -2.35 -20.84 -45.42
N THR A 9 -1.62 -20.48 -44.37
CA THR A 9 -0.86 -21.41 -43.53
C THR A 9 -1.57 -21.57 -42.18
N LEU A 10 -1.92 -22.80 -41.83
CA LEU A 10 -2.43 -23.16 -40.51
C LEU A 10 -1.42 -22.78 -39.43
N ALA A 11 -1.89 -22.15 -38.36
CA ALA A 11 -1.14 -22.09 -37.11
C ALA A 11 -1.30 -23.42 -36.38
N VAL A 12 -0.30 -24.29 -36.47
CA VAL A 12 -0.23 -25.50 -35.63
C VAL A 12 0.22 -25.09 -34.25
N ALA A 13 -0.65 -25.21 -33.25
CA ALA A 13 -0.27 -25.09 -31.86
C ALA A 13 0.64 -26.27 -31.47
N SER A 14 1.77 -25.98 -30.81
CA SER A 14 2.69 -26.99 -30.31
C SER A 14 2.41 -27.26 -28.82
N PRO A 15 1.83 -28.41 -28.45
CA PRO A 15 1.85 -28.87 -27.07
C PRO A 15 3.23 -29.48 -26.75
N ASN A 16 3.76 -29.24 -25.54
CA ASN A 16 4.69 -30.15 -24.85
C ASN A 16 4.94 -29.66 -23.41
N LEU A 17 3.93 -29.88 -22.57
CA LEU A 17 4.05 -29.90 -21.11
C LEU A 17 4.10 -31.38 -20.70
N LEU A 18 5.29 -31.98 -20.68
CA LEU A 18 5.53 -33.33 -20.12
C LEU A 18 7.03 -33.48 -19.81
N GLY A 19 7.43 -33.14 -18.58
CA GLY A 19 8.71 -33.54 -17.99
C GLY A 19 8.46 -34.70 -17.03
N SER A 20 9.00 -35.88 -17.32
CA SER A 20 8.85 -37.06 -16.48
C SER A 20 9.62 -36.95 -15.16
N ALA A 21 9.08 -37.54 -14.09
CA ALA A 21 9.59 -37.50 -12.72
C ALA A 21 11.06 -37.93 -12.55
N GLY A 22 11.72 -37.36 -11.53
CA GLY A 22 13.06 -37.75 -11.07
C GLY A 22 13.54 -36.93 -9.85
N ASP A 23 13.67 -37.61 -8.71
CA ASP A 23 14.21 -37.21 -7.39
C ASP A 23 13.50 -36.10 -6.58
N ASP A 24 12.85 -36.56 -5.50
CA ASP A 24 12.27 -35.76 -4.43
C ASP A 24 13.35 -35.09 -3.55
N GLY A 25 13.35 -33.76 -3.53
CA GLY A 25 13.78 -32.99 -2.34
C GLY A 25 12.59 -32.76 -1.40
N PRO A 26 12.81 -32.40 -0.12
CA PRO A 26 11.71 -32.05 0.77
C PRO A 26 10.86 -30.95 0.14
N GLY A 27 9.54 -31.20 0.08
CA GLY A 27 8.62 -30.47 -0.77
C GLY A 27 8.73 -28.96 -0.64
N ARG A 28 8.85 -28.28 -1.77
CA ARG A 28 8.36 -26.91 -1.86
C ARG A 28 6.86 -27.02 -2.08
N ASP A 29 6.09 -26.40 -1.20
CA ASP A 29 4.65 -26.24 -1.44
C ASP A 29 4.45 -25.54 -2.79
N ALA A 30 3.46 -26.00 -3.56
CA ALA A 30 3.16 -25.44 -4.86
C ALA A 30 2.73 -23.97 -4.68
N SER A 31 3.19 -23.08 -5.56
CA SER A 31 2.82 -21.66 -5.49
C SER A 31 1.29 -21.50 -5.60
N LEU A 32 0.72 -20.49 -4.95
CA LEU A 32 -0.71 -20.22 -4.98
C LEU A 32 -1.24 -20.11 -6.43
N GLN A 33 -0.43 -19.54 -7.34
CA GLN A 33 -0.70 -19.50 -8.78
C GLN A 33 -0.81 -20.90 -9.42
N GLU A 34 0.01 -21.86 -9.01
CA GLU A 34 -0.03 -23.27 -9.46
C GLU A 34 -1.21 -24.03 -8.82
N GLN A 35 -1.56 -23.75 -7.57
CA GLN A 35 -2.73 -24.30 -6.89
C GLN A 35 -4.02 -23.92 -7.64
N PHE A 36 -4.19 -22.64 -8.00
CA PHE A 36 -5.27 -22.18 -8.87
C PHE A 36 -5.31 -22.91 -10.21
N ALA A 37 -4.14 -23.06 -10.86
CA ALA A 37 -4.06 -23.78 -12.14
C ALA A 37 -4.41 -25.27 -12.01
N SER A 38 -4.14 -25.89 -10.86
CA SER A 38 -4.45 -27.30 -10.60
C SER A 38 -5.93 -27.51 -10.38
N ALA A 39 -6.55 -26.77 -9.46
CA ALA A 39 -7.98 -26.88 -9.17
C ALA A 39 -8.86 -26.51 -10.37
N ALA A 40 -8.46 -25.50 -11.16
CA ALA A 40 -9.12 -25.15 -12.42
C ALA A 40 -9.27 -26.35 -13.37
N ARG A 41 -8.22 -27.17 -13.51
CA ARG A 41 -8.22 -28.40 -14.32
C ARG A 41 -8.92 -29.60 -13.66
N GLU A 42 -9.10 -29.58 -12.34
CA GLU A 42 -9.72 -30.67 -11.60
C GLU A 42 -11.25 -30.61 -11.67
N PHE A 43 -11.82 -29.38 -11.70
CA PHE A 43 -13.27 -29.13 -11.65
C PHE A 43 -13.83 -28.52 -12.94
N ASP A 44 -13.05 -28.53 -14.03
CA ASP A 44 -13.38 -27.92 -15.33
C ASP A 44 -13.86 -26.45 -15.21
N VAL A 45 -13.18 -25.66 -14.37
CA VAL A 45 -13.44 -24.23 -14.16
C VAL A 45 -12.32 -23.40 -14.82
N PRO A 46 -12.60 -22.41 -15.68
CA PRO A 46 -11.57 -21.56 -16.24
C PRO A 46 -10.76 -20.85 -15.15
N GLN A 47 -9.43 -20.99 -15.18
CA GLN A 47 -8.53 -20.43 -14.16
C GLN A 47 -8.75 -18.92 -13.94
N SER A 48 -9.08 -18.18 -15.00
CA SER A 48 -9.40 -16.75 -14.93
C SER A 48 -10.63 -16.45 -14.09
N VAL A 49 -11.69 -17.26 -14.19
CA VAL A 49 -12.91 -17.14 -13.37
C VAL A 49 -12.59 -17.47 -11.91
N LEU A 50 -11.94 -18.60 -11.65
CA LEU A 50 -11.62 -19.04 -10.30
C LEU A 50 -10.73 -18.02 -9.55
N MET A 51 -9.68 -17.54 -10.22
CA MET A 51 -8.80 -16.49 -9.67
C MET A 51 -9.53 -15.16 -9.48
N ALA A 52 -10.41 -14.75 -10.40
CA ALA A 52 -11.15 -13.50 -10.27
C ALA A 52 -12.22 -13.54 -9.16
N VAL A 53 -12.87 -14.70 -8.94
CA VAL A 53 -13.78 -14.92 -7.81
C VAL A 53 -13.01 -14.83 -6.49
N SER A 54 -11.91 -15.58 -6.33
CA SER A 54 -11.04 -15.51 -5.16
C SER A 54 -10.55 -14.08 -4.88
N TYR A 55 -10.11 -13.38 -5.92
CA TYR A 55 -9.66 -11.99 -5.79
C TYR A 55 -10.77 -11.05 -5.30
N GLN A 56 -12.01 -11.21 -5.79
CA GLN A 56 -13.15 -10.41 -5.36
C GLN A 56 -13.73 -10.80 -4.00
N GLN A 57 -13.31 -11.93 -3.41
CA GLN A 57 -13.64 -12.30 -2.03
C GLN A 57 -12.58 -11.83 -1.04
N THR A 58 -11.32 -12.24 -1.21
CA THR A 58 -10.25 -12.00 -0.22
C THR A 58 -9.00 -11.34 -0.77
N ARG A 59 -8.94 -11.03 -2.08
CA ARG A 59 -7.73 -10.55 -2.80
C ARG A 59 -6.61 -11.61 -2.90
N TRP A 60 -6.96 -12.90 -2.91
CA TRP A 60 -6.07 -14.07 -2.82
C TRP A 60 -5.38 -14.26 -1.46
N GLU A 61 -5.90 -13.67 -0.39
CA GLU A 61 -5.35 -13.79 0.96
C GLU A 61 -5.93 -15.02 1.68
N SER A 62 -5.08 -15.81 2.31
CA SER A 62 -5.46 -16.95 3.17
C SER A 62 -5.94 -16.52 4.55
N HIS A 63 -5.52 -15.32 4.98
CA HIS A 63 -5.72 -14.80 6.33
C HIS A 63 -5.28 -15.76 7.44
N ASP A 64 -4.31 -16.64 7.19
CA ASP A 64 -3.84 -17.66 8.14
C ASP A 64 -4.97 -18.56 8.72
N GLY A 65 -6.08 -18.73 7.98
CA GLY A 65 -7.25 -19.52 8.42
C GLY A 65 -8.23 -18.79 9.33
N GLU A 66 -8.19 -17.44 9.37
CA GLU A 66 -8.94 -16.61 10.33
C GLU A 66 -10.29 -16.02 9.79
N PRO A 67 -11.39 -16.08 10.57
CA PRO A 67 -12.80 -15.99 10.09
C PRO A 67 -13.38 -14.72 9.42
N SER A 68 -12.67 -13.61 9.21
CA SER A 68 -13.27 -12.31 8.79
C SER A 68 -14.31 -11.74 9.77
N THR A 69 -15.03 -10.67 9.38
CA THR A 69 -16.22 -10.19 10.12
C THR A 69 -17.46 -11.06 9.88
N THR A 70 -17.57 -11.76 8.74
CA THR A 70 -18.76 -12.52 8.32
C THR A 70 -18.58 -14.04 8.29
N GLY A 71 -17.56 -14.57 8.95
CA GLY A 71 -17.24 -16.01 8.91
C GLY A 71 -16.65 -16.48 7.58
N ALA A 72 -16.22 -15.59 6.69
CA ALA A 72 -15.52 -15.97 5.45
C ALA A 72 -14.06 -16.34 5.73
N TYR A 73 -13.65 -17.53 5.27
CA TYR A 73 -12.30 -18.06 5.47
C TYR A 73 -11.53 -18.24 4.17
N ASN A 74 -10.21 -18.02 4.28
CA ASN A 74 -9.19 -18.42 3.31
C ASN A 74 -9.43 -17.86 1.89
N VAL A 75 -8.61 -18.23 0.91
CA VAL A 75 -8.53 -17.57 -0.40
C VAL A 75 -9.83 -17.58 -1.20
N MET A 76 -10.73 -18.54 -0.96
CA MET A 76 -12.04 -18.61 -1.65
C MET A 76 -13.18 -17.89 -0.92
N GLY A 77 -12.94 -17.34 0.29
CA GLY A 77 -13.91 -16.58 1.08
C GLY A 77 -15.17 -17.38 1.42
N LEU A 78 -15.02 -18.68 1.68
CA LEU A 78 -16.14 -19.58 1.99
C LEU A 78 -16.61 -19.35 3.43
N THR A 79 -17.92 -19.29 3.66
CA THR A 79 -18.48 -18.94 4.97
C THR A 79 -18.69 -20.15 5.89
N LYS A 80 -18.33 -19.98 7.16
CA LYS A 80 -18.77 -20.80 8.29
C LYS A 80 -19.04 -19.88 9.49
N VAL A 81 -20.21 -19.99 10.13
CA VAL A 81 -20.55 -19.25 11.36
C VAL A 81 -21.31 -20.16 12.31
N GLU A 82 -20.71 -20.47 13.45
CA GLU A 82 -21.32 -21.26 14.52
C GLU A 82 -21.92 -20.34 15.63
N PRO A 83 -22.84 -20.83 16.48
CA PRO A 83 -23.42 -20.05 17.58
C PRO A 83 -22.41 -19.43 18.56
N GLU A 84 -21.22 -20.01 18.69
CA GLU A 84 -20.10 -19.49 19.48
C GLU A 84 -19.36 -18.29 18.85
N ASP A 85 -19.40 -18.13 17.52
CA ASP A 85 -18.70 -17.04 16.80
C ASP A 85 -19.41 -15.68 16.97
N VAL A 86 -20.70 -15.73 17.31
CA VAL A 86 -21.57 -14.58 17.52
C VAL A 86 -21.38 -14.04 18.94
N ALA A 87 -21.13 -12.73 19.05
CA ALA A 87 -20.83 -12.08 20.33
C ALA A 87 -22.01 -12.20 21.31
N GLN A 88 -21.87 -13.03 22.35
CA GLN A 88 -22.95 -13.31 23.31
C GLN A 88 -23.25 -12.17 24.30
N LYS A 89 -22.49 -11.06 24.27
CA LYS A 89 -22.69 -9.88 25.11
C LYS A 89 -22.28 -8.62 24.37
N VAL A 90 -23.05 -7.55 24.57
CA VAL A 90 -22.73 -6.19 24.10
C VAL A 90 -21.82 -5.51 25.12
N THR A 91 -20.68 -5.00 24.67
CA THR A 91 -19.71 -4.28 25.51
C THR A 91 -20.10 -2.81 25.71
N ASP A 92 -19.50 -2.15 26.70
CA ASP A 92 -19.69 -0.70 26.89
C ASP A 92 -19.12 0.14 25.74
N GLU A 93 -18.06 -0.35 25.08
CA GLU A 93 -17.45 0.26 23.89
C GLU A 93 -18.40 0.25 22.69
N GLN A 94 -19.06 -0.89 22.43
CA GLN A 94 -20.11 -1.00 21.40
C GLN A 94 -21.31 -0.08 21.68
N ILE A 95 -21.60 0.22 22.95
CA ILE A 95 -22.66 1.17 23.31
C ILE A 95 -22.18 2.60 23.06
N ASP A 96 -20.99 2.96 23.57
CA ASP A 96 -20.44 4.30 23.42
C ASP A 96 -20.20 4.70 21.96
N HIS A 97 -19.92 3.74 21.07
CA HIS A 97 -19.87 3.94 19.62
C HIS A 97 -21.12 4.69 19.07
N PHE A 98 -22.31 4.47 19.64
CA PHE A 98 -23.55 5.16 19.24
C PHE A 98 -23.81 6.50 19.96
N ASN A 99 -22.80 7.14 20.55
CA ASN A 99 -22.87 8.45 21.22
C ASN A 99 -22.12 9.55 20.45
N GLY A 100 -22.43 9.71 19.16
CA GLY A 100 -21.65 10.55 18.24
C GLY A 100 -22.04 12.03 18.12
N SER A 101 -22.95 12.58 18.94
CA SER A 101 -23.43 13.96 18.74
C SER A 101 -22.40 15.07 19.01
N GLY A 102 -21.53 14.89 20.01
CA GLY A 102 -20.57 15.90 20.44
C GLY A 102 -21.18 17.14 21.13
N ARG A 103 -22.46 17.13 21.49
CA ARG A 103 -23.17 18.30 22.06
C ARG A 103 -23.59 18.01 23.51
N PRO A 104 -23.05 18.71 24.53
CA PRO A 104 -23.37 18.47 25.95
C PRO A 104 -24.86 18.42 26.30
N GLU A 105 -25.69 19.19 25.60
CA GLU A 105 -27.14 19.30 25.75
C GLU A 105 -27.94 18.17 25.06
N ILE A 106 -27.29 17.45 24.13
CA ILE A 106 -27.83 16.28 23.43
C ILE A 106 -27.37 15.00 24.13
N GLU A 107 -26.08 14.84 24.41
CA GLU A 107 -25.48 13.65 25.04
C GLU A 107 -26.10 13.29 26.40
N LYS A 108 -26.56 14.29 27.18
CA LYS A 108 -27.28 14.08 28.46
C LYS A 108 -28.56 13.23 28.32
N LYS A 109 -29.04 12.99 27.10
CA LYS A 109 -30.23 12.19 26.79
C LYS A 109 -29.89 10.77 26.32
N PHE A 110 -28.62 10.39 26.30
CA PHE A 110 -28.16 9.07 25.85
C PHE A 110 -28.57 7.97 26.84
N ASP A 111 -29.47 7.08 26.41
CA ASP A 111 -29.89 5.89 27.16
C ASP A 111 -29.05 4.67 26.74
N ARG A 112 -27.97 4.42 27.48
CA ARG A 112 -27.09 3.23 27.33
C ARG A 112 -27.87 1.92 27.36
N GLU A 113 -28.87 1.82 28.23
CA GLU A 113 -29.67 0.61 28.39
C GLU A 113 -30.63 0.41 27.21
N GLN A 114 -31.10 1.49 26.58
CA GLN A 114 -31.86 1.39 25.34
C GLN A 114 -30.98 0.89 24.18
N VAL A 115 -29.76 1.42 24.03
CA VAL A 115 -28.83 0.96 22.99
C VAL A 115 -28.47 -0.51 23.20
N ARG A 116 -28.12 -0.91 24.44
CA ARG A 116 -27.83 -2.31 24.77
C ARG A 116 -28.98 -3.24 24.37
N ARG A 117 -30.22 -2.92 24.78
CA ARG A 117 -31.44 -3.69 24.43
C ARG A 117 -31.76 -3.74 22.93
N ILE A 118 -31.15 -2.92 22.10
CA ILE A 118 -31.30 -2.96 20.64
C ILE A 118 -30.24 -3.89 20.05
N LEU A 119 -28.98 -3.68 20.42
CA LEU A 119 -27.86 -4.50 19.98
C LEU A 119 -28.02 -5.97 20.41
N GLU A 120 -28.50 -6.24 21.63
CA GLU A 120 -28.81 -7.60 22.13
C GLU A 120 -29.97 -8.30 21.40
N LYS A 121 -30.82 -7.55 20.66
CA LYS A 121 -31.97 -8.13 19.94
C LYS A 121 -31.68 -8.50 18.49
N ALA A 122 -30.57 -8.00 17.92
CA ALA A 122 -30.15 -8.32 16.58
C ALA A 122 -29.38 -9.64 16.56
N LEU A 123 -30.08 -10.74 16.88
CA LEU A 123 -29.52 -12.08 16.79
C LEU A 123 -29.20 -12.41 15.32
N VAL A 124 -28.00 -12.93 15.09
CA VAL A 124 -27.65 -13.59 13.83
C VAL A 124 -28.39 -14.93 13.79
N ASP A 125 -29.11 -15.20 12.71
CA ASP A 125 -29.64 -16.53 12.42
C ASP A 125 -28.49 -17.38 11.90
N THR A 126 -27.83 -18.12 12.80
CA THR A 126 -26.69 -18.98 12.46
C THR A 126 -27.08 -20.20 11.66
N ASP A 127 -28.38 -20.52 11.52
CA ASP A 127 -28.85 -21.65 10.72
C ASP A 127 -29.03 -21.27 9.22
N ASP A 128 -28.78 -20.01 8.83
CA ASP A 128 -28.86 -19.56 7.43
C ASP A 128 -27.79 -20.24 6.56
N PRO A 129 -28.16 -21.02 5.52
CA PRO A 129 -27.20 -21.74 4.68
C PRO A 129 -26.13 -20.86 4.01
N ARG A 130 -26.39 -19.54 3.86
CA ARG A 130 -25.42 -18.57 3.31
C ARG A 130 -24.23 -18.32 4.25
N LEU A 131 -24.32 -18.76 5.49
CA LEU A 131 -23.25 -18.72 6.49
C LEU A 131 -22.45 -20.03 6.55
N HIS A 132 -22.79 -21.07 5.77
CA HIS A 132 -22.20 -22.41 5.83
C HIS A 132 -21.71 -22.93 4.46
N THR A 133 -21.33 -22.05 3.53
CA THR A 133 -20.85 -22.48 2.21
C THR A 133 -19.52 -23.23 2.27
N LEU A 134 -18.77 -23.12 3.37
CA LEU A 134 -17.51 -23.82 3.58
C LEU A 134 -17.74 -25.30 3.83
N ASP A 135 -18.73 -25.66 4.65
CA ASP A 135 -19.12 -27.05 4.88
C ASP A 135 -19.72 -27.67 3.59
N GLU A 136 -20.61 -26.96 2.88
CA GLU A 136 -21.12 -27.37 1.54
C GLU A 136 -19.97 -27.66 0.56
N ALA A 137 -18.98 -26.76 0.49
CA ALA A 137 -17.85 -26.89 -0.44
C ALA A 137 -16.83 -27.97 -0.01
N ALA A 138 -16.72 -28.26 1.29
CA ALA A 138 -15.87 -29.33 1.81
C ALA A 138 -16.42 -30.72 1.47
N GLU A 139 -17.74 -30.91 1.55
CA GLU A 139 -18.42 -32.14 1.11
C GLU A 139 -18.20 -32.42 -0.38
N LEU A 140 -18.25 -31.39 -1.23
CA LEU A 140 -18.04 -31.52 -2.68
C LEU A 140 -16.65 -32.04 -3.08
N ILE A 141 -15.65 -31.98 -2.19
CA ILE A 141 -14.28 -32.44 -2.43
C ILE A 141 -13.81 -33.59 -1.52
N ASP A 142 -14.73 -34.20 -0.76
CA ASP A 142 -14.49 -35.25 0.24
C ASP A 142 -13.35 -34.88 1.22
N SER A 143 -13.43 -33.66 1.78
CA SER A 143 -12.39 -33.08 2.66
C SER A 143 -12.99 -32.61 3.99
N PRO A 144 -12.24 -32.66 5.11
CA PRO A 144 -12.67 -32.02 6.35
C PRO A 144 -12.80 -30.50 6.21
N THR A 145 -13.83 -29.92 6.80
CA THR A 145 -14.04 -28.47 6.97
C THR A 145 -12.76 -27.75 7.44
N GLU A 146 -12.07 -28.29 8.44
CA GLU A 146 -10.82 -27.73 8.99
C GLU A 146 -9.68 -27.66 7.95
N SER A 147 -9.66 -28.55 6.96
CA SER A 147 -8.69 -28.48 5.86
C SER A 147 -9.03 -27.35 4.89
N VAL A 148 -10.30 -27.19 4.52
CA VAL A 148 -10.78 -26.07 3.67
C VAL A 148 -10.58 -24.72 4.36
N GLN A 149 -10.69 -24.69 5.69
CA GLN A 149 -10.41 -23.51 6.51
C GLN A 149 -8.93 -23.11 6.48
N ASN A 150 -8.01 -24.07 6.72
CA ASN A 150 -6.61 -23.76 7.05
C ASN A 150 -5.61 -23.98 5.90
N ASP A 151 -5.96 -24.76 4.87
CA ASP A 151 -5.08 -25.03 3.71
C ASP A 151 -5.58 -24.29 2.46
N THR A 152 -4.68 -23.54 1.82
CA THR A 152 -4.99 -22.75 0.62
C THR A 152 -5.36 -23.64 -0.57
N GLY A 153 -4.71 -24.79 -0.74
CA GLY A 153 -5.00 -25.73 -1.81
C GLY A 153 -6.40 -26.35 -1.67
N ALA A 154 -6.75 -26.80 -0.47
CA ALA A 154 -8.08 -27.30 -0.13
C ALA A 154 -9.16 -26.23 -0.31
N SER A 155 -8.91 -24.99 0.14
CA SER A 155 -9.81 -23.86 -0.06
C SER A 155 -10.10 -23.61 -1.55
N ILE A 156 -9.07 -23.57 -2.40
CA ILE A 156 -9.21 -23.37 -3.85
C ILE A 156 -10.00 -24.53 -4.49
N ARG A 157 -9.69 -25.79 -4.14
CA ARG A 157 -10.42 -26.96 -4.64
C ARG A 157 -11.90 -26.90 -4.27
N ALA A 158 -12.21 -26.60 -3.01
CA ALA A 158 -13.58 -26.48 -2.52
C ALA A 158 -14.36 -25.36 -3.25
N GLY A 159 -13.77 -24.17 -3.39
CA GLY A 159 -14.40 -23.07 -4.12
C GLY A 159 -14.58 -23.32 -5.62
N ALA A 160 -13.66 -24.06 -6.25
CA ALA A 160 -13.79 -24.51 -7.64
C ALA A 160 -14.94 -25.52 -7.82
N ALA A 161 -15.03 -26.51 -6.92
CA ALA A 161 -16.11 -27.48 -6.91
C ALA A 161 -17.48 -26.81 -6.71
N LEU A 162 -17.57 -25.83 -5.78
CA LEU A 162 -18.79 -25.06 -5.53
C LEU A 162 -19.22 -24.20 -6.74
N LEU A 163 -18.26 -23.58 -7.45
CA LEU A 163 -18.56 -22.87 -8.71
C LEU A 163 -19.10 -23.82 -9.79
N ALA A 164 -18.48 -24.99 -9.97
CA ALA A 164 -18.94 -25.99 -10.93
C ALA A 164 -20.32 -26.54 -10.58
N GLU A 165 -20.63 -26.71 -9.29
CA GLU A 165 -21.96 -27.10 -8.82
C GLU A 165 -23.00 -26.00 -9.07
N TYR A 166 -22.71 -24.73 -8.76
CA TYR A 166 -23.61 -23.61 -9.07
C TYR A 166 -23.84 -23.42 -10.59
N GLN A 167 -22.87 -23.76 -11.45
CA GLN A 167 -23.04 -23.76 -12.91
C GLN A 167 -24.04 -24.85 -13.35
N LYS A 168 -23.92 -26.07 -12.81
CA LYS A 168 -24.87 -27.16 -13.06
C LYS A 168 -26.28 -26.83 -12.56
N GLN A 169 -26.40 -26.25 -11.37
CA GLN A 169 -27.68 -25.81 -10.79
C GLN A 169 -28.35 -24.70 -11.61
N ALA A 170 -27.58 -23.88 -12.32
CA ALA A 170 -28.10 -22.90 -13.28
C ALA A 170 -28.63 -23.53 -14.60
N GLY A 171 -28.48 -24.84 -14.78
CA GLY A 171 -28.87 -25.56 -15.99
C GLY A 171 -27.91 -25.37 -17.16
N ALA A 172 -26.67 -24.96 -16.90
CA ALA A 172 -25.61 -24.79 -17.89
C ALA A 172 -24.60 -25.95 -17.81
N GLU A 173 -23.98 -26.28 -18.94
CA GLU A 173 -22.83 -27.18 -18.98
C GLU A 173 -21.57 -26.45 -18.45
N LEU A 174 -20.57 -27.22 -18.02
CA LEU A 174 -19.23 -26.69 -17.73
C LEU A 174 -18.57 -26.31 -19.05
N SER A 175 -17.91 -25.15 -19.08
CA SER A 175 -17.40 -24.53 -20.31
C SER A 175 -15.99 -24.00 -20.08
N ASP A 176 -15.09 -24.23 -21.03
CA ASP A 176 -13.75 -23.62 -21.04
C ASP A 176 -13.82 -22.09 -21.27
N GLU A 177 -14.94 -21.57 -21.80
CA GLU A 177 -15.13 -20.16 -22.09
C GLU A 177 -15.51 -19.37 -20.81
N PRO A 178 -14.67 -18.43 -20.33
CA PRO A 178 -14.93 -17.70 -19.10
C PRO A 178 -16.27 -16.95 -19.07
N GLY A 179 -16.76 -16.52 -20.24
CA GLY A 179 -18.01 -15.76 -20.41
C GLY A 179 -19.26 -16.49 -19.93
N ASP A 180 -19.28 -17.83 -20.01
CA ASP A 180 -20.46 -18.66 -19.70
C ASP A 180 -20.73 -18.82 -18.19
N TRP A 181 -19.77 -18.43 -17.34
CA TRP A 181 -19.80 -18.66 -15.89
C TRP A 181 -20.56 -17.59 -15.10
N TYR A 182 -21.17 -16.62 -15.78
CA TYR A 182 -21.91 -15.53 -15.15
C TYR A 182 -22.96 -15.95 -14.10
N PRO A 183 -23.83 -16.98 -14.32
CA PRO A 183 -24.80 -17.38 -13.30
C PRO A 183 -24.16 -17.98 -12.05
N ALA A 184 -23.15 -18.85 -12.20
CA ALA A 184 -22.41 -19.44 -11.08
C ALA A 184 -21.69 -18.37 -10.25
N VAL A 185 -20.99 -17.45 -10.92
CA VAL A 185 -20.31 -16.31 -10.27
C VAL A 185 -21.31 -15.42 -9.53
N ALA A 186 -22.48 -15.13 -10.11
CA ALA A 186 -23.51 -14.33 -9.44
C ALA A 186 -24.06 -15.05 -8.19
N ARG A 187 -24.31 -16.37 -8.27
CA ARG A 187 -24.76 -17.21 -7.14
C ARG A 187 -23.72 -17.28 -6.01
N TYR A 188 -22.43 -17.33 -6.34
CA TYR A 188 -21.31 -17.41 -5.40
C TYR A 188 -21.26 -16.24 -4.41
N SER A 189 -21.79 -15.07 -4.78
CA SER A 189 -21.88 -13.89 -3.90
C SER A 189 -22.72 -14.09 -2.63
N GLN A 190 -23.57 -15.12 -2.58
CA GLN A 190 -24.59 -15.33 -1.53
C GLN A 190 -25.53 -14.12 -1.26
N SER A 191 -25.53 -13.10 -2.12
CA SER A 191 -26.33 -11.91 -1.92
C SER A 191 -27.83 -12.26 -2.03
N PRO A 192 -28.67 -11.85 -1.06
CA PRO A 192 -30.11 -12.06 -1.13
C PRO A 192 -30.79 -11.20 -2.21
N GLU A 193 -30.03 -10.32 -2.88
CA GLU A 193 -30.55 -9.32 -3.81
C GLU A 193 -29.94 -9.46 -5.20
N LYS A 194 -30.80 -9.50 -6.23
CA LYS A 194 -30.40 -9.50 -7.65
C LYS A 194 -29.31 -8.47 -7.98
N LYS A 195 -29.39 -7.28 -7.38
CA LYS A 195 -28.48 -6.17 -7.65
C LYS A 195 -27.12 -6.32 -6.96
N GLY A 196 -27.06 -6.98 -5.80
CA GLY A 196 -25.80 -7.36 -5.15
C GLY A 196 -25.08 -8.47 -5.94
N ALA A 197 -25.81 -9.52 -6.33
CA ALA A 197 -25.28 -10.61 -7.15
C ALA A 197 -24.75 -10.13 -8.52
N ASP A 198 -25.50 -9.27 -9.23
CA ASP A 198 -25.05 -8.66 -10.50
C ASP A 198 -23.83 -7.72 -10.29
N LEU A 199 -23.74 -7.03 -9.15
CA LEU A 199 -22.59 -6.19 -8.81
C LEU A 199 -21.32 -7.02 -8.56
N PHE A 200 -21.41 -8.11 -7.78
CA PHE A 200 -20.29 -9.04 -7.57
C PHE A 200 -19.80 -9.63 -8.90
N ALA A 201 -20.70 -10.19 -9.71
CA ALA A 201 -20.32 -10.73 -11.01
C ALA A 201 -19.70 -9.66 -11.94
N LYS A 202 -20.26 -8.44 -12.00
CA LYS A 202 -19.63 -7.32 -12.73
C LYS A 202 -18.21 -7.00 -12.27
N ARG A 203 -17.88 -7.16 -10.99
CA ARG A 203 -16.52 -6.95 -10.47
C ARG A 203 -15.58 -8.09 -10.88
N VAL A 204 -16.02 -9.35 -10.77
CA VAL A 204 -15.26 -10.54 -11.22
C VAL A 204 -14.90 -10.44 -12.71
N PHE A 205 -15.88 -10.20 -13.59
CA PHE A 205 -15.62 -10.08 -15.03
C PHE A 205 -14.76 -8.86 -15.40
N ARG A 206 -14.83 -7.76 -14.63
CA ARG A 206 -13.92 -6.61 -14.78
C ARG A 206 -12.48 -6.94 -14.38
N SER A 207 -12.27 -7.79 -13.37
CA SER A 207 -10.93 -8.29 -13.01
C SER A 207 -10.36 -9.21 -14.10
N ILE A 208 -11.20 -10.01 -14.78
CA ILE A 208 -10.77 -10.77 -15.98
C ILE A 208 -10.40 -9.82 -17.12
N GLU A 209 -11.30 -8.88 -17.48
CA GLU A 209 -11.11 -7.88 -18.55
C GLU A 209 -9.77 -7.12 -18.42
N LYS A 210 -9.41 -6.73 -17.20
CA LYS A 210 -8.29 -5.82 -16.90
C LYS A 210 -7.04 -6.51 -16.38
N GLY A 211 -7.17 -7.75 -15.92
CA GLY A 211 -6.17 -8.45 -15.12
C GLY A 211 -6.03 -7.84 -13.73
N GLU A 212 -5.45 -8.61 -12.82
CA GLU A 212 -5.18 -8.19 -11.45
C GLU A 212 -3.77 -8.64 -11.06
N ARG A 213 -3.10 -7.89 -10.18
CA ARG A 213 -1.76 -8.23 -9.68
C ARG A 213 -1.63 -7.79 -8.23
N ALA A 214 -1.24 -8.72 -7.36
CA ALA A 214 -1.05 -8.46 -5.95
C ALA A 214 0.27 -9.07 -5.45
N VAL A 215 0.65 -8.64 -4.25
CA VAL A 215 1.54 -9.40 -3.38
C VAL A 215 0.72 -9.66 -2.13
N THR A 216 0.55 -10.93 -1.77
CA THR A 216 -0.22 -11.37 -0.60
C THR A 216 0.46 -10.96 0.71
N LEU A 217 -0.23 -11.03 1.85
CA LEU A 217 0.27 -10.58 3.15
C LEU A 217 1.56 -11.31 3.59
N ASP A 218 1.70 -12.58 3.20
CA ASP A 218 2.87 -13.45 3.40
C ASP A 218 4.00 -13.25 2.37
N GLY A 219 3.72 -12.57 1.25
CA GLY A 219 4.71 -12.10 0.28
C GLY A 219 4.75 -12.84 -1.06
N GLU A 220 3.81 -13.74 -1.36
CA GLU A 220 3.70 -14.35 -2.69
C GLU A 220 3.19 -13.33 -3.73
N SER A 221 3.68 -13.38 -4.97
CA SER A 221 3.20 -12.52 -6.06
C SER A 221 2.30 -13.29 -7.02
N VAL A 222 1.01 -12.94 -7.02
CA VAL A 222 -0.04 -13.58 -7.82
C VAL A 222 -0.49 -12.63 -8.93
N ALA A 223 -0.82 -13.18 -10.11
CA ALA A 223 -1.27 -12.41 -11.26
C ALA A 223 -2.37 -13.12 -12.05
N LEU A 224 -3.50 -12.44 -12.22
CA LEU A 224 -4.52 -12.73 -13.22
C LEU A 224 -4.16 -11.94 -14.51
N PRO A 225 -3.85 -12.61 -15.64
CA PRO A 225 -3.67 -11.94 -16.92
C PRO A 225 -4.95 -11.21 -17.35
N ALA A 226 -4.79 -10.09 -18.04
CA ALA A 226 -5.91 -9.37 -18.63
C ALA A 226 -6.41 -10.08 -19.89
N ASP A 227 -7.71 -10.35 -19.95
CA ASP A 227 -8.39 -10.85 -21.15
C ASP A 227 -9.60 -9.98 -21.49
N PRO A 228 -9.42 -8.93 -22.31
CA PRO A 228 -10.50 -8.03 -22.72
C PRO A 228 -11.41 -8.66 -23.81
N SER A 229 -11.21 -9.92 -24.19
CA SER A 229 -12.09 -10.62 -25.15
C SER A 229 -13.27 -11.35 -24.49
N VAL A 230 -13.22 -11.53 -23.17
CA VAL A 230 -14.28 -12.20 -22.39
C VAL A 230 -15.52 -11.31 -22.28
N GLU A 231 -16.60 -11.68 -22.98
CA GLU A 231 -17.92 -11.08 -22.80
C GLU A 231 -18.81 -11.97 -21.89
N PRO A 232 -19.35 -11.45 -20.77
CA PRO A 232 -20.17 -12.24 -19.85
C PRO A 232 -21.57 -12.53 -20.43
N VAL A 233 -21.88 -13.81 -20.62
CA VAL A 233 -23.17 -14.29 -21.11
C VAL A 233 -24.19 -14.21 -19.97
N LYS A 234 -25.06 -13.20 -19.99
CA LYS A 234 -26.13 -13.05 -18.98
C LYS A 234 -27.38 -13.82 -19.39
N PRO A 235 -27.72 -14.96 -18.76
CA PRO A 235 -29.00 -15.61 -19.01
C PRO A 235 -30.15 -14.70 -18.51
N ALA A 236 -31.28 -14.72 -19.22
CA ALA A 236 -32.42 -13.84 -18.91
C ALA A 236 -32.98 -14.04 -17.49
N ASN A 237 -32.87 -15.25 -16.95
CA ASN A 237 -33.36 -15.66 -15.64
C ASN A 237 -32.28 -16.44 -14.87
N VAL A 238 -31.32 -15.74 -14.26
CA VAL A 238 -30.52 -16.34 -13.16
C VAL A 238 -31.49 -16.68 -12.01
N PRO A 239 -31.48 -17.90 -11.45
CA PRO A 239 -32.21 -18.21 -10.22
C PRO A 239 -31.64 -17.36 -9.08
N LEU A 240 -32.46 -16.47 -8.54
CA LEU A 240 -32.07 -15.52 -7.50
C LEU A 240 -33.04 -15.68 -6.33
N ALA A 241 -32.53 -15.53 -5.11
CA ALA A 241 -33.31 -15.67 -3.88
C ALA A 241 -34.59 -14.82 -3.94
N ALA A 242 -35.69 -15.37 -3.42
CA ALA A 242 -37.01 -14.77 -3.54
C ALA A 242 -37.07 -13.41 -2.82
N SER A 243 -37.29 -12.33 -3.57
CA SER A 243 -37.46 -10.99 -3.00
C SER A 243 -38.94 -10.61 -2.89
N PHE A 244 -39.32 -10.10 -1.72
CA PHE A 244 -40.62 -9.47 -1.51
C PHE A 244 -40.51 -7.97 -1.83
N ALA A 245 -41.29 -7.49 -2.78
CA ALA A 245 -41.31 -6.08 -3.14
C ALA A 245 -42.02 -5.25 -2.06
N SER A 246 -41.27 -4.38 -1.38
CA SER A 246 -41.86 -3.35 -0.51
C SER A 246 -42.49 -2.25 -1.34
N THR A 247 -43.72 -1.84 -0.99
CA THR A 247 -44.49 -0.80 -1.68
C THR A 247 -44.34 0.59 -1.06
N ALA A 248 -43.32 0.81 -0.23
CA ALA A 248 -43.07 2.10 0.41
C ALA A 248 -42.45 3.12 -0.57
N THR A 249 -42.97 4.35 -0.57
CA THR A 249 -42.38 5.49 -1.30
C THR A 249 -41.19 6.06 -0.53
N THR A 250 -40.08 5.34 -0.56
CA THR A 250 -38.83 5.73 0.08
C THR A 250 -38.05 6.72 -0.81
N PRO A 251 -37.33 7.72 -0.25
CA PRO A 251 -36.43 8.57 -1.03
C PRO A 251 -35.43 7.75 -1.85
N THR A 252 -35.09 8.22 -3.05
CA THR A 252 -34.04 7.60 -3.87
C THR A 252 -32.68 7.82 -3.20
N PRO A 253 -31.85 6.77 -2.99
CA PRO A 253 -30.53 6.94 -2.39
C PRO A 253 -29.64 7.90 -3.19
N GLU A 254 -28.96 8.80 -2.49
CA GLU A 254 -27.96 9.72 -3.03
C GLU A 254 -26.63 9.00 -3.26
N CYS A 255 -26.60 8.03 -4.15
CA CYS A 255 -25.44 7.16 -4.41
C CYS A 255 -25.13 7.05 -5.92
N PRO A 256 -23.94 6.55 -6.31
CA PRO A 256 -23.63 6.29 -7.71
C PRO A 256 -24.46 5.11 -8.25
N SER A 257 -24.98 5.25 -9.47
CA SER A 257 -25.93 4.30 -10.09
C SER A 257 -25.42 2.87 -10.27
N GLY A 258 -24.10 2.67 -10.23
CA GLY A 258 -23.46 1.36 -10.32
C GLY A 258 -23.56 0.50 -9.05
N LEU A 259 -23.78 1.11 -7.88
CA LEU A 259 -23.78 0.42 -6.59
C LEU A 259 -25.16 -0.15 -6.21
N ASN A 260 -25.14 -1.23 -5.41
CA ASN A 260 -26.32 -1.77 -4.77
C ASN A 260 -26.72 -0.92 -3.56
N CYS A 261 -27.41 0.19 -3.80
CA CYS A 261 -27.87 1.08 -2.75
C CYS A 261 -29.34 0.91 -2.39
N THR A 262 -29.64 1.02 -1.10
CA THR A 262 -30.99 1.12 -0.53
C THR A 262 -31.10 2.40 0.32
N PHE A 263 -32.32 2.77 0.72
CA PHE A 263 -32.55 3.86 1.66
C PHE A 263 -33.44 3.33 2.78
N THR A 264 -32.96 3.40 4.03
CA THR A 264 -33.69 2.97 5.22
C THR A 264 -33.74 4.16 6.17
N PRO A 265 -34.79 4.99 6.12
CA PRO A 265 -34.81 6.26 6.84
C PRO A 265 -34.63 6.05 8.34
N VAL A 266 -33.87 6.94 8.98
CA VAL A 266 -34.01 7.19 10.42
C VAL A 266 -35.50 7.32 10.77
N ARG A 267 -35.98 6.45 11.66
CA ARG A 267 -37.38 6.46 12.11
C ARG A 267 -37.63 7.79 12.85
N THR A 268 -38.81 8.38 12.69
CA THR A 268 -39.20 9.56 13.47
C THR A 268 -40.19 9.15 14.56
N ASP A 269 -39.92 9.53 15.81
CA ASP A 269 -40.85 9.29 16.91
C ASP A 269 -42.06 10.24 16.81
N PRO A 270 -43.30 9.81 17.15
CA PRO A 270 -44.47 10.69 17.13
C PRO A 270 -44.36 11.94 18.01
N GLY A 271 -43.51 11.92 19.05
CA GLY A 271 -43.15 13.06 19.87
C GLY A 271 -42.07 13.98 19.27
N GLY A 272 -41.62 13.72 18.03
CA GLY A 272 -40.66 14.53 17.30
C GLY A 272 -39.18 14.28 17.64
N ALA A 273 -38.87 13.21 18.38
CA ALA A 273 -37.49 12.84 18.70
C ALA A 273 -36.69 12.45 17.44
N ARG A 274 -35.39 12.77 17.43
CA ARG A 274 -34.42 12.50 16.36
C ARG A 274 -33.04 12.25 16.99
N ASN A 275 -32.25 11.40 16.34
CA ASN A 275 -30.83 11.15 16.61
C ASN A 275 -29.90 11.92 15.63
N TYR A 276 -30.39 13.00 15.01
CA TYR A 276 -29.68 13.85 14.06
C TYR A 276 -30.21 15.28 14.12
N THR A 277 -29.44 16.24 13.59
CA THR A 277 -29.83 17.66 13.52
C THR A 277 -30.34 18.01 12.12
N LEU A 278 -31.49 18.71 12.06
CA LEU A 278 -32.05 19.21 10.80
C LEU A 278 -31.12 20.25 10.15
N GLY A 279 -30.90 20.11 8.85
CA GLY A 279 -30.22 21.09 8.01
C GLY A 279 -30.50 20.86 6.52
N ASP A 280 -29.95 21.76 5.70
CA ASP A 280 -29.95 21.73 4.23
C ASP A 280 -28.54 22.08 3.71
N ARG A 281 -27.57 21.19 3.98
CA ARG A 281 -26.18 21.31 3.53
C ARG A 281 -26.05 21.02 2.02
N PRO A 282 -25.31 21.82 1.23
CA PRO A 282 -24.49 22.97 1.64
C PRO A 282 -25.22 24.33 1.60
N ASN A 283 -26.51 24.37 1.20
CA ASN A 283 -27.26 25.58 0.86
C ASN A 283 -27.39 26.58 2.02
N GLN A 284 -27.35 26.12 3.28
CA GLN A 284 -27.45 26.95 4.48
C GLN A 284 -26.11 27.54 4.97
N GLY A 285 -25.07 27.51 4.13
CA GLY A 285 -23.75 28.03 4.48
C GLY A 285 -22.97 27.14 5.46
N VAL A 286 -23.29 25.84 5.46
CA VAL A 286 -22.56 24.77 6.16
C VAL A 286 -22.14 23.75 5.11
N ASP A 287 -20.89 23.83 4.66
CA ASP A 287 -20.30 23.00 3.61
C ASP A 287 -19.87 21.61 4.13
N ILE A 288 -19.67 20.68 3.20
CA ILE A 288 -19.13 19.34 3.48
C ILE A 288 -17.66 19.33 3.05
N ARG A 289 -16.76 19.24 4.04
CA ARG A 289 -15.30 19.34 3.91
C ARG A 289 -14.60 18.00 4.03
N GLN A 290 -15.21 17.02 4.69
CA GLN A 290 -14.59 15.73 5.03
C GLN A 290 -15.57 14.55 4.87
N ILE A 291 -15.02 13.35 4.81
CA ILE A 291 -15.76 12.08 4.91
C ILE A 291 -15.09 11.26 6.00
N VAL A 292 -15.88 10.80 6.98
CA VAL A 292 -15.37 10.00 8.10
C VAL A 292 -15.73 8.54 7.88
N ILE A 293 -14.71 7.69 7.91
CA ILE A 293 -14.79 6.23 7.77
C ILE A 293 -14.86 5.64 9.17
N HIS A 294 -15.91 4.88 9.41
CA HIS A 294 -16.18 4.21 10.67
C HIS A 294 -16.29 2.71 10.48
N ASP A 295 -16.11 1.95 11.55
CA ASP A 295 -16.62 0.59 11.69
C ASP A 295 -17.58 0.52 12.88
N THR A 296 -18.62 -0.30 12.77
CA THR A 296 -19.75 -0.22 13.72
C THR A 296 -19.55 -0.98 15.03
N GLU A 297 -18.39 -1.60 15.25
CA GLU A 297 -18.14 -2.55 16.34
C GLU A 297 -19.28 -3.60 16.50
N GLY A 298 -19.81 -4.12 15.40
CA GLY A 298 -21.04 -4.92 15.43
C GLY A 298 -21.59 -5.38 14.07
N PRO A 299 -22.60 -6.28 14.09
CA PRO A 299 -23.23 -6.83 12.91
C PRO A 299 -24.22 -5.85 12.27
N TYR A 300 -24.34 -5.91 10.94
CA TYR A 300 -25.06 -4.95 10.11
C TYR A 300 -26.49 -4.63 10.58
N GLN A 301 -27.29 -5.64 10.93
CA GLN A 301 -28.69 -5.42 11.33
C GLN A 301 -28.79 -4.69 12.68
N GLY A 302 -27.93 -5.02 13.65
CA GLY A 302 -27.89 -4.35 14.95
C GLY A 302 -27.47 -2.89 14.82
N SER A 303 -26.44 -2.63 14.01
CA SER A 303 -25.97 -1.28 13.69
C SER A 303 -27.04 -0.46 12.97
N LEU A 304 -27.73 -1.05 11.97
CA LEU A 304 -28.84 -0.40 11.26
C LEU A 304 -30.00 -0.03 12.19
N ASP A 305 -30.39 -0.94 13.10
CA ASP A 305 -31.46 -0.65 14.07
C ASP A 305 -31.07 0.42 15.09
N ALA A 306 -29.80 0.45 15.54
CA ALA A 306 -29.28 1.49 16.42
C ALA A 306 -29.24 2.87 15.73
N LEU A 307 -28.64 2.95 14.54
CA LEU A 307 -28.44 4.20 13.79
C LEU A 307 -29.73 4.79 13.22
N THR A 308 -30.80 3.99 13.09
CA THR A 308 -32.14 4.44 12.66
C THR A 308 -33.13 4.66 13.81
N ASN A 309 -32.68 4.59 15.08
CA ASN A 309 -33.53 4.83 16.24
C ASN A 309 -33.60 6.34 16.61
N PRO A 310 -34.78 7.00 16.57
CA PRO A 310 -34.93 8.42 16.92
C PRO A 310 -34.58 8.78 18.37
N LYS A 311 -34.43 7.77 19.24
CA LYS A 311 -34.05 7.91 20.65
C LYS A 311 -32.58 7.54 20.92
N GLY A 312 -31.83 7.12 19.90
CA GLY A 312 -30.37 7.03 19.99
C GLY A 312 -29.72 8.42 20.04
N SER A 313 -28.46 8.48 20.47
CA SER A 313 -27.66 9.74 20.44
C SER A 313 -26.59 9.73 19.35
N GLY A 314 -26.68 8.79 18.41
CA GLY A 314 -25.80 8.66 17.26
C GLY A 314 -26.57 8.30 15.99
N SER A 315 -26.06 8.76 14.85
CA SER A 315 -26.56 8.48 13.50
C SER A 315 -25.42 8.67 12.49
N ALA A 316 -25.51 7.97 11.37
CA ALA A 316 -24.61 8.14 10.22
C ALA A 316 -25.40 8.29 8.92
N HIS A 317 -24.73 8.61 7.82
CA HIS A 317 -25.41 8.79 6.52
C HIS A 317 -25.52 7.47 5.76
N TYR A 318 -24.48 6.62 5.81
CA TYR A 318 -24.40 5.36 5.09
C TYR A 318 -23.88 4.23 5.98
N LEU A 319 -24.34 3.01 5.72
CA LEU A 319 -23.84 1.76 6.30
C LEU A 319 -23.56 0.74 5.20
N ILE A 320 -22.42 0.06 5.27
CA ILE A 320 -21.94 -0.87 4.24
C ILE A 320 -21.84 -2.29 4.79
N ARG A 321 -22.69 -3.17 4.24
CA ARG A 321 -22.80 -4.60 4.61
C ARG A 321 -21.56 -5.38 4.16
N ALA A 322 -21.04 -6.24 5.03
CA ALA A 322 -19.83 -7.00 4.81
C ALA A 322 -19.98 -8.12 3.78
N GLN A 323 -21.11 -8.82 3.78
CA GLN A 323 -21.33 -9.97 2.89
C GLN A 323 -21.26 -9.62 1.38
N ASP A 324 -21.85 -8.50 0.96
CA ASP A 324 -22.00 -8.18 -0.47
C ASP A 324 -21.73 -6.72 -0.86
N GLY A 325 -21.32 -5.88 0.11
CA GLY A 325 -21.07 -4.46 -0.12
C GLY A 325 -22.33 -3.66 -0.48
N GLN A 326 -23.54 -4.09 -0.06
CA GLN A 326 -24.72 -3.22 -0.10
C GLN A 326 -24.44 -1.90 0.64
N VAL A 327 -24.87 -0.78 0.07
CA VAL A 327 -24.79 0.56 0.68
C VAL A 327 -26.18 1.02 1.10
N THR A 328 -26.44 1.06 2.40
CA THR A 328 -27.71 1.52 2.95
C THR A 328 -27.58 2.96 3.41
N GLN A 329 -28.23 3.88 2.70
CA GLN A 329 -28.33 5.26 3.16
C GLN A 329 -29.41 5.37 4.25
N MET A 330 -29.05 5.94 5.39
CA MET A 330 -29.95 6.12 6.54
C MET A 330 -30.44 7.56 6.66
N LEU A 331 -29.63 8.52 6.20
CA LEU A 331 -29.89 9.95 6.31
C LEU A 331 -29.52 10.68 5.00
N GLU A 332 -30.36 11.62 4.57
CA GLU A 332 -30.04 12.53 3.45
C GLU A 332 -28.78 13.36 3.77
N ASN A 333 -27.86 13.53 2.82
CA ASN A 333 -26.58 14.22 3.02
C ASN A 333 -26.73 15.66 3.51
N LYS A 334 -27.87 16.29 3.21
CA LYS A 334 -28.20 17.67 3.60
C LYS A 334 -28.39 17.84 5.11
N GLN A 335 -28.75 16.77 5.82
CA GLN A 335 -28.93 16.77 7.28
C GLN A 335 -27.57 16.66 7.97
N LEU A 336 -27.52 16.88 9.29
CA LEU A 336 -26.30 16.74 10.10
C LEU A 336 -26.43 15.50 10.98
N ALA A 337 -25.75 14.42 10.60
CA ALA A 337 -25.64 13.20 11.39
C ALA A 337 -24.82 13.41 12.68
N TRP A 338 -25.01 12.54 13.66
CA TRP A 338 -24.34 12.53 14.95
C TRP A 338 -23.39 11.33 15.03
N HIS A 339 -22.28 11.34 14.26
CA HIS A 339 -21.38 10.19 14.15
C HIS A 339 -20.02 10.43 14.81
N ALA A 340 -19.41 11.59 14.63
CA ALA A 340 -18.00 11.81 14.94
C ALA A 340 -17.69 12.19 16.40
N GLY A 341 -18.68 12.42 17.28
CA GLY A 341 -18.44 12.87 18.66
C GLY A 341 -17.84 14.28 18.77
N ASN A 342 -17.72 15.00 17.64
CA ASN A 342 -17.23 16.38 17.57
C ASN A 342 -18.14 17.21 16.67
N TRP A 343 -18.69 18.30 17.21
CA TRP A 343 -19.70 19.09 16.51
C TRP A 343 -19.18 19.77 15.22
N THR A 344 -17.95 20.28 15.20
CA THR A 344 -17.35 20.87 13.99
C THR A 344 -17.14 19.81 12.91
N HIS A 345 -16.71 18.59 13.25
CA HIS A 345 -16.62 17.51 12.26
C HIS A 345 -18.01 17.05 11.79
N ASN A 346 -19.00 16.88 12.69
CA ASN A 346 -20.38 16.52 12.33
C ASN A 346 -21.03 17.54 11.37
N MET A 347 -20.82 18.85 11.60
CA MET A 347 -21.28 19.92 10.71
C MET A 347 -20.72 19.79 9.29
N HIS A 348 -19.45 19.41 9.16
CA HIS A 348 -18.73 19.47 7.89
C HIS A 348 -18.34 18.12 7.29
N SER A 349 -19.00 17.02 7.71
CA SER A 349 -18.68 15.71 7.15
C SER A 349 -19.87 14.81 6.87
N ILE A 350 -19.55 13.72 6.18
CA ILE A 350 -20.42 12.56 5.93
C ILE A 350 -19.79 11.34 6.61
N GLY A 351 -20.43 10.81 7.66
CA GLY A 351 -20.10 9.50 8.23
C GLY A 351 -20.53 8.33 7.34
N VAL A 352 -19.60 7.41 7.08
CA VAL A 352 -19.78 6.16 6.33
C VAL A 352 -19.34 4.99 7.21
N GLU A 353 -20.32 4.20 7.65
CA GLU A 353 -20.18 3.05 8.53
C GLU A 353 -19.88 1.76 7.76
N HIS A 354 -19.09 0.87 8.34
CA HIS A 354 -18.81 -0.46 7.82
C HIS A 354 -19.16 -1.51 8.89
N GLU A 355 -19.91 -2.54 8.52
CA GLU A 355 -20.06 -3.73 9.36
C GLU A 355 -18.68 -4.32 9.67
N GLY A 356 -18.30 -4.36 10.95
CA GLY A 356 -16.90 -4.49 11.33
C GLY A 356 -16.65 -4.42 12.84
N TYR A 357 -15.38 -4.57 13.18
CA TYR A 357 -14.81 -4.39 14.52
C TYR A 357 -13.39 -3.85 14.34
N ALA A 358 -12.96 -2.87 15.15
CA ALA A 358 -11.59 -2.36 15.07
C ALA A 358 -10.57 -3.45 15.46
N ILE A 359 -10.88 -4.26 16.48
CA ILE A 359 -10.16 -5.50 16.85
C ILE A 359 -11.15 -6.55 17.39
N LYS A 360 -11.41 -7.60 16.60
CA LYS A 360 -11.93 -8.91 17.05
C LYS A 360 -10.99 -10.02 16.57
N GLU A 361 -10.89 -11.12 17.31
CA GLU A 361 -10.29 -12.37 16.80
C GLU A 361 -10.98 -12.78 15.48
N GLY A 362 -10.26 -13.39 14.54
CA GLY A 362 -10.76 -13.64 13.18
C GLY A 362 -10.91 -12.43 12.24
N SER A 363 -11.27 -11.25 12.75
CA SER A 363 -11.85 -10.19 11.90
C SER A 363 -10.90 -9.51 10.90
N TRP A 364 -11.41 -9.34 9.68
CA TRP A 364 -10.87 -8.52 8.59
C TRP A 364 -12.03 -8.03 7.69
N TYR A 365 -11.85 -6.85 7.07
CA TYR A 365 -12.86 -6.18 6.24
C TYR A 365 -12.90 -6.75 4.82
N THR A 366 -14.10 -6.98 4.30
CA THR A 366 -14.26 -7.71 3.03
C THR A 366 -13.95 -6.84 1.81
N GLU A 367 -13.50 -7.47 0.73
CA GLU A 367 -13.26 -6.82 -0.55
C GLU A 367 -14.53 -6.13 -1.14
N PRO A 368 -15.73 -6.73 -1.06
CA PRO A 368 -16.98 -6.06 -1.40
C PRO A 368 -17.22 -4.74 -0.64
N GLN A 369 -16.88 -4.65 0.66
CA GLN A 369 -16.97 -3.41 1.44
C GLN A 369 -16.02 -2.35 0.91
N TYR A 370 -14.72 -2.67 0.82
CA TYR A 370 -13.70 -1.72 0.35
C TYR A 370 -14.06 -1.13 -1.01
N ARG A 371 -14.52 -1.96 -1.95
CA ARG A 371 -14.93 -1.50 -3.30
C ARG A 371 -16.19 -0.66 -3.29
N SER A 372 -17.23 -1.06 -2.56
CA SER A 372 -18.48 -0.28 -2.48
C SER A 372 -18.28 1.05 -1.77
N SER A 373 -17.52 1.04 -0.67
CA SER A 373 -17.11 2.24 0.06
C SER A 373 -16.31 3.19 -0.83
N ALA A 374 -15.31 2.67 -1.55
CA ALA A 374 -14.49 3.51 -2.42
C ALA A 374 -15.29 4.12 -3.59
N GLU A 375 -16.24 3.39 -4.18
CA GLU A 375 -17.13 3.93 -5.21
C GLU A 375 -18.09 4.99 -4.66
N LEU A 376 -18.65 4.79 -3.46
CA LEU A 376 -19.48 5.78 -2.75
C LEU A 376 -18.68 7.05 -2.41
N VAL A 377 -17.50 6.89 -1.80
CA VAL A 377 -16.67 8.01 -1.35
C VAL A 377 -16.10 8.80 -2.52
N LYS A 378 -15.74 8.17 -3.65
CA LYS A 378 -15.43 8.89 -4.90
C LYS A 378 -16.61 9.74 -5.40
N PHE A 379 -17.84 9.20 -5.33
CA PHE A 379 -19.04 9.95 -5.72
C PHE A 379 -19.30 11.14 -4.79
N LEU A 380 -19.25 10.94 -3.47
CA LEU A 380 -19.44 12.00 -2.48
C LEU A 380 -18.35 13.07 -2.58
N ALA A 381 -17.09 12.66 -2.75
CA ALA A 381 -15.96 13.56 -2.92
C ALA A 381 -16.10 14.44 -4.17
N ALA A 382 -16.47 13.83 -5.32
CA ALA A 382 -16.74 14.58 -6.55
C ALA A 382 -17.96 15.51 -6.42
N LYS A 383 -19.01 15.10 -5.69
CA LYS A 383 -20.24 15.89 -5.49
C LYS A 383 -20.03 17.12 -4.62
N TYR A 384 -19.21 17.02 -3.57
CA TYR A 384 -19.00 18.09 -2.58
C TYR A 384 -17.65 18.81 -2.69
N GLY A 385 -16.75 18.35 -3.58
CA GLY A 385 -15.42 18.94 -3.75
C GLY A 385 -14.42 18.54 -2.66
N VAL A 386 -14.67 17.44 -1.95
CA VAL A 386 -13.78 16.91 -0.91
C VAL A 386 -12.53 16.32 -1.56
N PRO A 387 -11.31 16.75 -1.20
CA PRO A 387 -10.08 16.15 -1.71
C PRO A 387 -9.95 14.66 -1.37
N ILE A 388 -9.43 13.87 -2.30
CA ILE A 388 -9.11 12.45 -2.06
C ILE A 388 -7.69 12.34 -1.49
N ASP A 389 -7.59 12.66 -0.19
CA ASP A 389 -6.40 12.49 0.64
C ASP A 389 -6.81 12.10 2.07
N ARG A 390 -5.83 11.88 2.96
CA ARG A 390 -6.08 11.44 4.34
C ARG A 390 -6.26 12.58 5.34
N GLU A 391 -6.26 13.83 4.87
CA GLU A 391 -6.63 15.00 5.67
C GLU A 391 -8.14 15.30 5.55
N HIS A 392 -8.77 14.82 4.48
CA HIS A 392 -10.21 14.99 4.22
C HIS A 392 -11.02 13.68 4.23
N ILE A 393 -10.41 12.54 3.85
CA ILE A 393 -10.97 11.20 4.09
C ILE A 393 -10.30 10.64 5.34
N ILE A 394 -10.98 10.71 6.49
CA ILE A 394 -10.42 10.43 7.82
C ILE A 394 -11.08 9.23 8.50
N GLY A 395 -10.40 8.56 9.43
CA GLY A 395 -11.03 7.63 10.38
C GLY A 395 -11.67 8.39 11.54
N HIS A 396 -12.55 7.75 12.33
CA HIS A 396 -13.02 8.34 13.59
C HIS A 396 -11.84 8.56 14.54
N ASP A 397 -10.85 7.67 14.54
CA ASP A 397 -9.64 7.85 15.34
C ASP A 397 -8.93 9.19 15.06
N GLU A 398 -9.03 9.78 13.87
CA GLU A 398 -8.41 11.06 13.49
C GLU A 398 -9.28 12.31 13.80
N VAL A 399 -10.48 12.13 14.34
CA VAL A 399 -11.35 13.23 14.79
C VAL A 399 -10.78 13.90 16.04
N ALA A 400 -10.86 15.23 16.11
CA ALA A 400 -10.33 15.99 17.24
C ALA A 400 -11.12 15.76 18.56
N LEU A 401 -10.40 15.74 19.68
CA LEU A 401 -10.98 16.11 20.99
C LEU A 401 -11.64 17.48 20.85
N GLN A 402 -12.88 17.67 21.30
CA GLN A 402 -13.50 19.01 21.27
C GLN A 402 -12.90 19.96 22.31
N THR A 403 -12.79 19.48 23.56
CA THR A 403 -12.26 20.20 24.73
C THR A 403 -11.58 19.20 25.66
N ASP A 404 -10.89 19.70 26.69
CA ASP A 404 -10.11 18.87 27.62
C ASP A 404 -10.91 17.76 28.33
N ASN A 405 -12.22 17.95 28.49
CA ASN A 405 -13.12 17.02 29.20
C ASN A 405 -13.84 16.05 28.26
N ARG A 406 -13.53 16.06 26.96
CA ARG A 406 -14.22 15.29 25.90
C ARG A 406 -13.42 14.11 25.36
N LEU A 407 -12.71 13.44 26.27
CA LEU A 407 -11.99 12.21 25.95
C LEU A 407 -12.91 11.02 25.72
N SER A 408 -13.93 10.84 26.56
CA SER A 408 -14.83 9.68 26.53
C SER A 408 -15.78 9.63 25.32
N SER A 409 -15.69 10.62 24.41
CA SER A 409 -16.43 10.71 23.15
C SER A 409 -15.52 10.59 21.94
N LEU A 410 -14.30 10.04 22.11
CA LEU A 410 -13.41 9.66 21.02
C LEU A 410 -13.40 8.14 20.86
N HIS A 411 -13.88 7.68 19.72
CA HIS A 411 -13.71 6.32 19.28
C HIS A 411 -12.39 6.17 18.51
N TRP A 412 -12.06 4.96 18.09
CA TRP A 412 -10.76 4.63 17.49
C TRP A 412 -10.87 3.69 16.26
N ASP A 413 -12.10 3.53 15.77
CA ASP A 413 -12.46 2.93 14.49
C ASP A 413 -11.96 3.78 13.30
N ALA A 414 -11.70 3.22 12.11
CA ALA A 414 -11.83 1.80 11.72
C ALA A 414 -10.69 0.88 12.21
N GLY A 415 -9.93 1.30 13.24
CA GLY A 415 -8.97 0.45 13.92
C GLY A 415 -7.61 0.27 13.23
N PRO A 416 -6.75 -0.63 13.77
CA PRO A 416 -5.44 -0.96 13.19
C PRO A 416 -5.51 -1.81 11.91
N TYR A 417 -6.61 -2.54 11.67
CA TYR A 417 -6.72 -3.52 10.58
C TYR A 417 -7.46 -3.01 9.33
N TRP A 418 -7.96 -1.77 9.35
CA TRP A 418 -8.40 -1.11 8.12
C TRP A 418 -7.20 -0.71 7.23
N ASP A 419 -7.09 -1.32 6.06
CA ASP A 419 -5.99 -1.14 5.11
C ASP A 419 -6.15 0.19 4.35
N TRP A 420 -5.71 1.26 5.00
CA TRP A 420 -5.72 2.62 4.42
C TRP A 420 -4.91 2.73 3.12
N ASN A 421 -3.85 1.95 2.93
CA ASN A 421 -3.07 2.01 1.68
C ASN A 421 -3.91 1.49 0.51
N TYR A 422 -4.52 0.32 0.70
CA TYR A 422 -5.40 -0.28 -0.29
C TYR A 422 -6.65 0.57 -0.54
N TYR A 423 -7.34 0.99 0.53
CA TYR A 423 -8.57 1.78 0.41
C TYR A 423 -8.35 3.10 -0.33
N MET A 424 -7.31 3.86 0.02
CA MET A 424 -6.98 5.10 -0.70
C MET A 424 -6.58 4.83 -2.16
N SER A 425 -6.00 3.66 -2.46
CA SER A 425 -5.70 3.27 -3.84
C SER A 425 -6.95 3.00 -4.67
N LEU A 426 -8.00 2.40 -4.08
CA LEU A 426 -9.30 2.23 -4.74
C LEU A 426 -9.95 3.58 -5.02
N LEU A 427 -9.74 4.58 -4.16
CA LEU A 427 -10.17 5.97 -4.40
C LEU A 427 -9.38 6.67 -5.52
N GLY A 428 -8.28 6.09 -6.00
CA GLY A 428 -7.39 6.67 -7.01
C GLY A 428 -6.29 7.58 -6.44
N ALA A 429 -6.10 7.61 -5.11
CA ALA A 429 -4.97 8.30 -4.51
C ALA A 429 -3.66 7.53 -4.77
N PRO A 430 -2.50 8.21 -4.79
CA PRO A 430 -1.21 7.53 -4.94
C PRO A 430 -0.94 6.52 -3.81
N GLN A 431 -0.71 5.26 -4.17
CA GLN A 431 -0.07 4.26 -3.30
C GLN A 431 1.35 4.73 -2.95
N GLY A 432 1.89 4.26 -1.83
CA GLY A 432 3.23 4.65 -1.36
C GLY A 432 3.98 3.57 -0.58
N ASP A 433 3.23 2.61 -0.06
CA ASP A 433 3.64 1.35 0.59
C ASP A 433 4.56 0.46 -0.27
N LYS A 434 4.62 0.72 -1.58
CA LYS A 434 5.48 0.03 -2.57
C LYS A 434 6.66 0.90 -3.03
N GLY A 435 6.95 1.98 -2.29
CA GLY A 435 8.06 2.87 -2.56
C GLY A 435 9.42 2.27 -2.18
N ALA A 436 10.41 2.45 -3.05
CA ALA A 436 11.81 2.09 -2.81
C ALA A 436 12.48 2.75 -1.58
N GLY A 437 11.78 3.67 -0.91
CA GLY A 437 12.32 4.56 0.10
C GLY A 437 13.30 5.59 -0.45
N GLY A 438 14.08 6.19 0.43
CA GLY A 438 15.08 7.22 0.12
C GLY A 438 15.51 8.02 1.34
N LEU A 439 16.54 8.85 1.17
CA LEU A 439 16.99 9.76 2.21
C LEU A 439 15.97 10.88 2.44
N LEU A 440 15.74 11.19 3.72
CA LEU A 440 14.90 12.29 4.18
C LEU A 440 15.74 13.37 4.88
N ARG A 441 15.21 14.60 4.97
CA ARG A 441 15.79 15.70 5.74
C ARG A 441 14.72 16.55 6.44
N ALA A 442 15.13 17.24 7.48
CA ALA A 442 14.26 18.11 8.26
C ALA A 442 13.53 19.15 7.38
N GLY A 443 12.25 19.39 7.68
CA GLY A 443 11.37 20.32 6.97
C GLY A 443 10.69 19.76 5.71
N GLN A 444 11.03 18.55 5.26
CA GLN A 444 10.28 17.86 4.21
C GLN A 444 8.89 17.46 4.71
N VAL A 445 7.91 17.39 3.80
CA VAL A 445 6.64 16.70 4.07
C VAL A 445 6.73 15.28 3.50
N VAL A 446 6.33 14.29 4.30
CA VAL A 446 6.21 12.89 3.89
C VAL A 446 4.81 12.38 4.16
N ARG A 447 4.32 11.54 3.27
CA ARG A 447 3.21 10.63 3.55
C ARG A 447 3.78 9.41 4.26
N VAL A 448 3.25 9.06 5.42
CA VAL A 448 3.62 7.81 6.12
C VAL A 448 2.80 6.66 5.53
N VAL A 449 3.45 5.57 5.16
CA VAL A 449 2.88 4.43 4.41
C VAL A 449 3.57 3.13 4.83
N PRO A 450 3.42 2.67 6.09
CA PRO A 450 3.87 1.34 6.48
C PRO A 450 3.16 0.29 5.58
N PRO A 451 3.86 -0.76 5.12
CA PRO A 451 3.27 -1.77 4.26
C PRO A 451 2.25 -2.60 5.05
N PHE A 452 1.08 -2.85 4.49
CA PHE A 452 0.09 -3.73 5.11
C PHE A 452 0.43 -5.19 4.77
N THR A 453 1.51 -5.71 5.36
CA THR A 453 2.04 -7.09 5.15
C THR A 453 2.68 -7.62 6.43
N THR A 454 3.19 -8.86 6.41
CA THR A 454 4.06 -9.44 7.46
C THR A 454 5.27 -8.57 7.84
N ALA A 455 5.72 -7.65 6.99
CA ALA A 455 6.77 -6.69 7.32
C ALA A 455 6.37 -5.63 8.36
N ASN A 456 5.07 -5.46 8.65
CA ASN A 456 4.55 -4.53 9.66
C ASN A 456 3.42 -5.16 10.50
N GLN A 457 3.80 -6.01 11.44
CA GLN A 457 2.91 -6.62 12.44
C GLN A 457 3.22 -6.11 13.86
N PRO A 458 2.87 -4.85 14.20
CA PRO A 458 3.07 -4.31 15.54
C PRO A 458 2.28 -5.11 16.59
N LYS A 459 2.91 -5.41 17.73
CA LYS A 459 2.22 -6.06 18.86
C LYS A 459 1.10 -5.19 19.40
N LEU A 460 -0.06 -5.78 19.66
CA LEU A 460 -1.26 -5.10 20.15
C LEU A 460 -1.85 -5.82 21.36
N SER A 461 -2.69 -5.10 22.12
CA SER A 461 -3.55 -5.66 23.18
C SER A 461 -4.97 -5.08 23.14
N THR A 462 -5.94 -5.85 23.63
CA THR A 462 -7.32 -5.41 23.87
C THR A 462 -7.76 -5.87 25.25
N GLY A 463 -8.25 -4.95 26.09
CA GLY A 463 -8.51 -5.19 27.51
C GLY A 463 -7.24 -5.58 28.29
N GLY A 464 -6.06 -5.23 27.79
CA GLY A 464 -4.76 -5.69 28.31
C GLY A 464 -4.35 -7.14 27.95
N ASN A 465 -5.19 -7.89 27.22
CA ASN A 465 -4.82 -9.20 26.68
C ASN A 465 -4.12 -9.03 25.34
N ALA A 466 -3.06 -9.79 25.06
CA ALA A 466 -2.37 -9.75 23.77
C ALA A 466 -3.27 -10.32 22.66
N VAL A 467 -3.22 -9.72 21.46
CA VAL A 467 -3.90 -10.23 20.27
C VAL A 467 -2.89 -10.83 19.27
N PRO A 468 -3.31 -11.75 18.37
CA PRO A 468 -2.45 -12.32 17.34
C PRO A 468 -1.74 -11.25 16.49
N ALA A 469 -0.51 -11.54 16.07
CA ALA A 469 0.26 -10.61 15.25
C ALA A 469 -0.32 -10.57 13.83
N ARG A 470 -0.79 -9.40 13.39
CA ARG A 470 -1.42 -9.21 12.08
C ARG A 470 -0.91 -7.94 11.38
N PRO A 471 -0.90 -7.91 10.03
CA PRO A 471 -0.58 -6.71 9.27
C PRO A 471 -1.43 -5.53 9.75
N SER A 472 -0.80 -4.39 10.00
CA SER A 472 -1.48 -3.22 10.57
C SER A 472 -1.16 -1.93 9.83
N ASN A 473 -2.10 -0.99 9.87
CA ASN A 473 -2.03 0.30 9.20
C ASN A 473 -1.16 1.37 9.89
N PHE A 474 -0.30 0.99 10.84
CA PHE A 474 0.46 1.94 11.66
C PHE A 474 1.84 1.45 12.06
N GLY A 475 2.73 2.39 12.37
CA GLY A 475 3.98 2.14 13.09
C GLY A 475 3.97 2.77 14.49
N TYR A 476 4.72 2.20 15.44
CA TYR A 476 4.87 2.79 16.77
C TYR A 476 5.80 4.01 16.78
N LEU A 477 5.48 4.98 17.64
CA LEU A 477 6.22 6.21 17.86
C LEU A 477 6.97 6.20 19.20
N TYR A 478 8.24 6.53 19.09
CA TYR A 478 9.27 6.42 20.11
C TYR A 478 9.90 7.77 20.42
N THR A 479 10.48 7.88 21.61
CA THR A 479 11.18 9.08 22.10
C THR A 479 12.60 9.24 21.52
N SER A 480 13.20 8.16 21.01
CA SER A 480 14.50 8.18 20.31
C SER A 480 14.49 7.16 19.15
N PRO A 481 15.50 7.14 18.25
CA PRO A 481 15.57 6.19 17.14
C PRO A 481 15.97 4.77 17.61
N SER A 482 15.13 4.17 18.45
CA SER A 482 15.30 2.81 18.98
C SER A 482 13.97 2.26 19.51
N THR A 483 13.65 1.02 19.14
CA THR A 483 12.50 0.26 19.67
C THR A 483 12.64 -0.07 21.16
N GLY A 484 13.84 0.04 21.73
CA GLY A 484 14.11 -0.08 23.16
C GLY A 484 13.94 1.22 23.95
N SER A 485 13.55 2.33 23.30
CA SER A 485 13.23 3.58 23.99
C SER A 485 11.76 3.64 24.40
N ALA A 486 11.40 4.58 25.28
CA ALA A 486 10.00 4.77 25.67
C ALA A 486 9.16 5.19 24.45
N THR A 487 7.97 4.59 24.30
CA THR A 487 6.96 5.08 23.37
C THR A 487 6.44 6.45 23.80
N LEU A 488 5.78 7.16 22.89
CA LEU A 488 5.08 8.38 23.28
C LEU A 488 3.95 8.12 24.28
N THR A 489 3.62 9.17 25.02
CA THR A 489 2.44 9.28 25.89
C THR A 489 1.57 10.42 25.39
N ASP A 490 0.26 10.20 25.39
CA ASP A 490 -0.74 11.25 25.20
C ASP A 490 -1.06 11.90 26.57
N PRO A 491 -1.18 13.23 26.68
CA PRO A 491 -1.47 13.88 27.95
C PRO A 491 -2.96 13.82 28.35
N TYR A 492 -3.86 13.43 27.45
CA TYR A 492 -5.30 13.35 27.72
C TYR A 492 -5.75 12.02 28.33
N PHE A 493 -5.11 10.91 27.97
CA PHE A 493 -5.54 9.58 28.41
C PHE A 493 -4.39 8.64 28.77
N SER A 494 -4.70 7.63 29.59
CA SER A 494 -3.76 6.61 30.03
C SER A 494 -4.30 5.22 29.68
N SER A 495 -3.57 4.50 28.86
CA SER A 495 -3.80 3.11 28.48
C SER A 495 -2.45 2.39 28.32
N LEU A 496 -2.46 1.06 28.17
CA LEU A 496 -1.24 0.34 27.82
C LEU A 496 -0.72 0.85 26.47
N TRP A 497 0.59 0.88 26.30
CA TRP A 497 1.19 1.37 25.05
C TRP A 497 0.87 0.46 23.84
N THR A 498 0.56 -0.81 24.10
CA THR A 498 0.10 -1.79 23.11
C THR A 498 -1.40 -1.73 22.84
N GLU A 499 -2.18 -1.01 23.64
CA GLU A 499 -3.64 -1.10 23.58
C GLU A 499 -4.18 -0.65 22.22
N GLY A 500 -5.16 -1.35 21.64
CA GLY A 500 -5.76 -1.04 20.34
C GLY A 500 -6.20 0.42 20.22
N SER A 501 -6.96 0.87 21.22
CA SER A 501 -7.45 2.24 21.40
C SER A 501 -6.37 3.28 21.74
N ASN A 502 -5.13 2.87 22.03
CA ASN A 502 -4.03 3.82 22.23
C ASN A 502 -3.56 4.41 20.90
N TYR A 503 -4.18 5.50 20.49
CA TYR A 503 -3.75 6.33 19.36
C TYR A 503 -2.58 7.28 19.71
N GLY A 504 -2.21 7.37 20.99
CA GLY A 504 -1.21 8.29 21.56
C GLY A 504 0.20 8.14 20.96
N ASN A 505 0.54 6.92 20.57
CA ASN A 505 1.88 6.48 20.18
C ASN A 505 1.93 5.77 18.81
N LYS A 506 0.94 5.98 17.94
CA LYS A 506 0.85 5.34 16.63
C LYS A 506 0.90 6.37 15.51
N VAL A 507 1.61 6.10 14.42
CA VAL A 507 1.55 6.90 13.19
C VAL A 507 0.83 6.09 12.10
N ARG A 508 -0.33 6.59 11.65
CA ARG A 508 -1.24 5.93 10.70
C ARG A 508 -0.82 6.10 9.24
N ALA A 509 -1.17 5.09 8.43
CA ALA A 509 -0.95 5.07 7.00
C ALA A 509 -1.76 6.14 6.23
N GLY A 510 -1.08 6.70 5.23
CA GLY A 510 -1.53 7.73 4.32
C GLY A 510 -1.52 9.17 4.85
N GLY A 511 -1.33 9.40 6.16
CA GLY A 511 -1.28 10.75 6.75
C GLY A 511 0.00 11.53 6.40
N LEU A 512 -0.11 12.85 6.27
CA LEU A 512 1.02 13.74 5.94
C LEU A 512 1.69 14.36 7.18
N TYR A 513 3.02 14.27 7.26
CA TYR A 513 3.80 14.75 8.39
C TYR A 513 5.03 15.54 7.96
N VAL A 514 5.43 16.54 8.77
CA VAL A 514 6.69 17.24 8.57
C VAL A 514 7.82 16.48 9.27
N VAL A 515 8.85 16.10 8.50
CA VAL A 515 10.08 15.48 9.00
C VAL A 515 10.79 16.47 9.93
N ALA A 516 11.00 16.08 11.17
CA ALA A 516 11.82 16.80 12.14
C ALA A 516 13.31 16.39 12.03
N GLU A 517 13.58 15.12 11.71
CA GLU A 517 14.93 14.55 11.60
C GLU A 517 14.87 13.18 10.89
N ALA A 518 16.00 12.66 10.41
CA ALA A 518 16.13 11.28 9.93
C ALA A 518 17.52 10.73 10.26
N GLN A 519 17.61 9.45 10.63
CA GLN A 519 18.84 8.76 11.00
C GLN A 519 18.75 7.29 10.56
N ASN A 520 19.49 6.91 9.51
CA ASN A 520 19.48 5.54 8.96
C ASN A 520 18.04 5.04 8.70
N ASP A 521 17.64 3.93 9.32
CA ASP A 521 16.31 3.32 9.25
C ASP A 521 15.26 3.94 10.20
N TRP A 522 15.48 5.18 10.65
CA TRP A 522 14.60 5.90 11.57
C TRP A 522 14.24 7.28 11.05
N THR A 523 12.97 7.65 11.16
CA THR A 523 12.46 8.99 10.80
C THR A 523 11.78 9.61 12.00
N ALA A 524 12.11 10.88 12.26
CA ALA A 524 11.43 11.69 13.25
C ALA A 524 10.47 12.66 12.57
N ILE A 525 9.25 12.76 13.09
CA ILE A 525 8.23 13.72 12.67
C ILE A 525 7.85 14.66 13.81
N TRP A 526 7.32 15.84 13.49
CA TRP A 526 6.65 16.69 14.46
C TRP A 526 5.26 16.13 14.78
N TYR A 527 5.01 15.84 16.06
CA TYR A 527 3.82 15.09 16.49
C TYR A 527 3.41 15.53 17.91
N ALA A 528 2.25 16.18 18.06
CA ALA A 528 1.72 16.71 19.33
C ALA A 528 2.74 17.44 20.23
N GLY A 529 3.44 18.43 19.67
CA GLY A 529 4.48 19.19 20.38
C GLY A 529 5.80 18.43 20.65
N LYS A 530 5.94 17.19 20.19
CA LYS A 530 7.12 16.32 20.39
C LYS A 530 7.82 16.01 19.05
N LYS A 531 9.10 15.68 19.12
CA LYS A 531 9.83 14.97 18.05
C LYS A 531 9.58 13.47 18.25
N ALA A 532 8.95 12.82 17.28
CA ALA A 532 8.46 11.45 17.40
C ALA A 532 9.12 10.54 16.37
N TRP A 533 9.81 9.50 16.83
CA TRP A 533 10.59 8.59 15.98
C TRP A 533 9.80 7.34 15.64
N PHE A 534 9.78 6.93 14.38
CA PHE A 534 9.28 5.62 13.96
C PHE A 534 10.33 4.91 13.09
N GLN A 535 10.28 3.59 13.10
CA GLN A 535 11.13 2.76 12.24
C GLN A 535 10.67 2.91 10.79
N ASN A 536 11.60 3.25 9.91
CA ASN A 536 11.36 3.54 8.50
C ASN A 536 12.53 2.98 7.67
N PRO A 537 12.61 1.65 7.45
CA PRO A 537 13.78 1.00 6.87
C PRO A 537 14.11 1.53 5.47
N GLY A 538 15.28 2.14 5.31
CA GLY A 538 15.69 2.81 4.07
C GLY A 538 14.73 3.90 3.57
N GLY A 539 13.83 4.42 4.41
CA GLY A 539 12.78 5.35 4.01
C GLY A 539 11.53 4.71 3.37
N GLN A 540 11.44 3.38 3.30
CA GLN A 540 10.39 2.65 2.57
C GLN A 540 8.97 2.87 3.11
N TYR A 541 8.82 3.21 4.40
CA TYR A 541 7.52 3.44 5.04
C TYR A 541 7.09 4.91 4.88
N THR A 542 7.68 5.63 3.93
CA THR A 542 7.38 7.04 3.61
C THR A 542 7.51 7.36 2.13
N VAL A 543 6.67 8.28 1.64
CA VAL A 543 6.83 8.92 0.33
C VAL A 543 6.94 10.45 0.49
N PRO A 544 8.00 11.10 -0.01
CA PRO A 544 8.10 12.56 -0.01
C PRO A 544 6.98 13.22 -0.82
N VAL A 545 6.33 14.23 -0.25
CA VAL A 545 5.24 14.97 -0.92
C VAL A 545 5.71 16.38 -1.26
N SER A 546 5.84 16.64 -2.56
CA SER A 546 6.20 17.97 -3.08
C SER A 546 4.98 18.88 -3.15
N GLY A 547 5.15 20.17 -2.91
CA GLY A 547 4.08 21.17 -2.96
C GLY A 547 3.18 21.24 -1.71
N ALA A 548 3.32 20.33 -0.75
CA ALA A 548 2.58 20.39 0.50
C ALA A 548 2.97 21.62 1.34
N THR A 549 1.96 22.26 1.95
CA THR A 549 2.13 23.45 2.79
C THR A 549 2.38 23.06 4.24
N THR A 550 3.43 23.62 4.83
CA THR A 550 3.73 23.57 6.26
C THR A 550 3.26 24.84 6.96
N VAL A 551 2.73 24.67 8.16
CA VAL A 551 2.35 25.73 9.09
C VAL A 551 3.41 25.81 10.18
N LYS A 552 3.83 27.03 10.52
CA LYS A 552 4.74 27.36 11.64
C LYS A 552 4.13 28.49 12.46
N ILE A 553 4.37 28.53 13.77
CA ILE A 553 4.01 29.74 14.54
C ILE A 553 4.77 30.95 14.01
N ARG A 554 4.20 32.15 14.15
CA ARG A 554 4.93 33.38 13.81
C ARG A 554 6.17 33.54 14.68
N SER A 555 7.21 34.15 14.12
CA SER A 555 8.52 34.31 14.77
C SER A 555 8.52 35.23 16.00
N ASP A 556 7.48 36.03 16.21
CA ASP A 556 7.30 36.88 17.40
C ASP A 556 6.59 36.15 18.57
N LEU A 557 6.14 34.91 18.36
CA LEU A 557 5.47 34.09 19.36
C LEU A 557 6.36 32.92 19.82
N SER A 558 6.28 32.55 21.10
CA SER A 558 6.96 31.38 21.66
C SER A 558 6.13 30.09 21.56
N SER A 559 4.81 30.23 21.61
CA SER A 559 3.83 29.15 21.41
C SER A 559 2.47 29.71 20.99
N VAL A 560 1.65 28.88 20.37
CA VAL A 560 0.24 29.18 20.03
C VAL A 560 -0.68 28.11 20.61
N LYS A 561 -1.98 28.44 20.72
CA LYS A 561 -3.00 27.51 21.22
C LYS A 561 -3.52 26.62 20.09
N VAL A 562 -3.84 25.38 20.46
CA VAL A 562 -4.45 24.37 19.58
C VAL A 562 -5.90 24.19 20.01
N PHE A 563 -6.81 24.16 19.04
CA PHE A 563 -8.26 24.11 19.26
C PHE A 563 -8.84 22.82 18.71
N GLY A 564 -9.74 22.21 19.48
CA GLY A 564 -10.44 20.98 19.13
C GLY A 564 -11.65 21.14 18.20
N ARG A 565 -11.99 22.40 17.91
CA ARG A 565 -13.14 22.85 17.13
C ARG A 565 -12.86 24.28 16.66
N SER A 566 -13.55 24.72 15.61
CA SER A 566 -13.47 26.08 15.08
C SER A 566 -14.79 26.82 15.30
N PHE A 567 -15.19 27.05 16.55
CA PHE A 567 -16.39 27.82 16.86
C PHE A 567 -16.13 29.33 16.69
N PRO A 568 -17.17 30.13 16.37
CA PRO A 568 -17.04 31.58 16.25
C PRO A 568 -16.85 32.24 17.63
N GLU A 569 -16.41 33.49 17.65
CA GLU A 569 -16.35 34.27 18.89
C GLU A 569 -17.74 34.63 19.46
N THR A 570 -17.83 34.84 20.77
CA THR A 570 -19.07 35.17 21.52
C THR A 570 -19.91 36.26 20.84
N ALA A 571 -19.24 37.27 20.29
CA ALA A 571 -19.87 38.41 19.62
C ALA A 571 -20.72 38.00 18.39
N ALA A 572 -20.36 36.92 17.69
CA ALA A 572 -21.12 36.41 16.56
C ALA A 572 -22.46 35.80 16.99
N TYR A 573 -22.48 35.06 18.12
CA TYR A 573 -23.71 34.54 18.71
C TYR A 573 -24.63 35.69 19.17
N THR A 574 -24.08 36.70 19.86
CA THR A 574 -24.82 37.89 20.26
C THR A 574 -25.41 38.63 19.06
N ALA A 575 -24.62 38.85 17.99
CA ALA A 575 -25.10 39.44 16.74
C ALA A 575 -26.16 38.55 16.02
N ALA A 576 -26.12 37.24 16.26
CA ALA A 576 -27.11 36.30 15.76
C ALA A 576 -28.39 36.22 16.63
N ASN A 577 -28.47 36.93 17.76
CA ASN A 577 -29.51 36.78 18.81
C ASN A 577 -29.58 35.36 19.38
N LEU A 578 -28.42 34.73 19.60
CA LEU A 578 -28.28 33.40 20.19
C LEU A 578 -27.31 33.46 21.38
N GLU A 579 -27.49 32.52 22.32
CA GLU A 579 -26.58 32.35 23.45
C GLU A 579 -25.35 31.54 23.01
N ALA A 580 -24.15 32.01 23.34
CA ALA A 580 -22.91 31.29 23.08
C ALA A 580 -22.77 30.10 24.05
N PRO A 581 -22.10 28.99 23.66
CA PRO A 581 -21.84 27.87 24.55
C PRO A 581 -21.08 28.22 25.84
N GLY A 582 -20.35 29.34 25.86
CA GLY A 582 -19.55 29.81 27.00
C GLY A 582 -18.15 29.21 27.05
N ASP A 583 -17.85 28.28 26.15
CA ASP A 583 -16.57 27.60 26.00
C ASP A 583 -16.04 27.62 24.55
N GLU A 584 -16.62 28.44 23.67
CA GLU A 584 -16.33 28.49 22.22
C GLU A 584 -14.86 28.77 21.88
N ASN A 585 -14.14 29.48 22.76
CA ASN A 585 -12.70 29.77 22.63
C ASN A 585 -11.81 28.86 23.51
N ALA A 586 -12.32 27.77 24.08
CA ALA A 586 -11.54 26.85 24.90
C ALA A 586 -10.52 26.06 24.05
N PRO A 587 -9.20 26.21 24.29
CA PRO A 587 -8.19 25.40 23.61
C PRO A 587 -8.02 24.05 24.29
N LEU A 588 -7.34 23.13 23.62
CA LEU A 588 -6.82 21.90 24.21
C LEU A 588 -5.60 22.26 25.10
N SER A 589 -5.82 22.44 26.42
CA SER A 589 -4.85 23.09 27.32
C SER A 589 -3.56 22.30 27.55
N LYS A 590 -3.61 20.96 27.39
CA LYS A 590 -2.45 20.07 27.53
C LYS A 590 -1.61 19.96 26.25
N PHE A 591 -2.09 20.50 25.13
CA PHE A 591 -1.33 20.63 23.90
C PHE A 591 -0.82 22.07 23.69
N SER A 592 0.33 22.17 23.03
CA SER A 592 0.88 23.44 22.57
C SER A 592 1.65 23.24 21.27
N PHE A 593 1.61 24.26 20.42
CA PHE A 593 2.44 24.34 19.22
C PHE A 593 3.50 25.39 19.50
N ALA A 594 4.75 24.95 19.67
CA ALA A 594 5.87 25.76 20.12
C ALA A 594 6.82 26.17 18.97
N ALA A 595 7.67 27.15 19.24
CA ALA A 595 8.70 27.60 18.29
C ALA A 595 9.60 26.45 17.80
N GLY A 596 10.01 26.50 16.53
CA GLY A 596 10.85 25.49 15.89
C GLY A 596 10.11 24.26 15.35
N GLN A 597 8.84 24.06 15.71
CA GLN A 597 7.98 23.00 15.19
C GLN A 597 7.35 23.40 13.84
N ALA A 598 6.86 22.41 13.09
CA ALA A 598 6.08 22.63 11.88
C ALA A 598 5.07 21.49 11.67
N TYR A 599 3.87 21.80 11.23
CA TYR A 599 2.80 20.83 10.97
C TYR A 599 2.28 20.96 9.53
N VAL A 600 1.63 19.94 9.00
CA VAL A 600 1.05 20.01 7.64
C VAL A 600 -0.29 20.74 7.71
N LYS A 601 -0.53 21.65 6.76
CA LYS A 601 -1.83 22.31 6.59
C LYS A 601 -2.82 21.29 6.00
N ALA A 602 -3.88 20.99 6.74
CA ALA A 602 -4.84 19.92 6.43
C ALA A 602 -6.07 20.39 5.63
N GLY A 603 -6.05 21.63 5.11
CA GLY A 603 -7.18 22.21 4.38
C GLY A 603 -7.06 23.75 4.28
N PRO A 604 -7.99 24.43 3.59
CA PRO A 604 -8.05 25.89 3.56
C PRO A 604 -8.32 26.47 4.96
N ALA A 605 -8.00 27.76 5.15
CA ALA A 605 -8.41 28.46 6.35
C ALA A 605 -9.93 28.71 6.31
N VAL A 606 -10.62 28.44 7.42
CA VAL A 606 -12.08 28.56 7.56
C VAL A 606 -12.42 29.61 8.61
N ALA A 607 -13.53 30.34 8.42
CA ALA A 607 -14.10 31.15 9.49
C ALA A 607 -14.65 30.21 10.58
N GLY A 608 -14.62 30.63 11.84
CA GLY A 608 -15.29 29.87 12.89
C GLY A 608 -16.81 29.87 12.68
N ASP A 609 -17.46 28.72 12.77
CA ASP A 609 -18.90 28.58 12.54
C ASP A 609 -19.60 27.56 13.46
N ASP A 610 -20.91 27.75 13.68
CA ASP A 610 -21.74 26.90 14.52
C ASP A 610 -23.23 26.85 14.08
N TRP A 611 -23.74 25.66 13.77
CA TRP A 611 -25.12 25.42 13.34
C TRP A 611 -26.09 25.20 14.51
N PHE A 612 -27.10 26.08 14.63
CA PHE A 612 -28.19 25.94 15.59
C PHE A 612 -29.42 25.31 14.94
N GLY A 613 -29.56 24.00 15.08
CA GLY A 613 -30.69 23.24 14.52
C GLY A 613 -32.07 23.70 15.01
N SER A 614 -32.18 24.23 16.23
CA SER A 614 -33.44 24.78 16.77
C SER A 614 -33.82 26.12 16.15
N ALA A 615 -32.84 26.93 15.74
CA ALA A 615 -33.02 28.23 15.09
C ALA A 615 -32.93 28.16 13.55
N GLN A 616 -32.53 27.01 13.00
CA GLN A 616 -32.21 26.80 11.57
C GLN A 616 -31.27 27.88 11.03
N LYS A 617 -30.17 28.14 11.75
CA LYS A 617 -29.24 29.25 11.50
C LYS A 617 -27.78 28.84 11.71
N ASN A 618 -26.91 29.16 10.76
CA ASN A 618 -25.46 29.12 10.97
C ASN A 618 -25.02 30.45 11.62
N VAL A 619 -24.25 30.37 12.70
CA VAL A 619 -23.55 31.51 13.30
C VAL A 619 -22.13 31.49 12.78
N VAL A 620 -21.71 32.53 12.04
CA VAL A 620 -20.37 32.62 11.45
C VAL A 620 -19.63 33.82 12.06
N GLY A 621 -18.41 33.57 12.51
CA GLY A 621 -17.53 34.57 13.13
C GLY A 621 -16.52 35.18 12.16
N SER A 622 -15.71 36.09 12.70
CA SER A 622 -14.60 36.75 11.99
C SER A 622 -13.24 36.08 12.25
N THR A 623 -13.14 35.24 13.29
CA THR A 623 -11.91 34.49 13.60
C THR A 623 -11.65 33.41 12.54
N MET A 624 -10.53 33.52 11.83
CA MET A 624 -10.07 32.51 10.87
C MET A 624 -9.19 31.44 11.53
N PHE A 625 -9.48 30.18 11.24
CA PHE A 625 -8.78 28.99 11.73
C PHE A 625 -8.13 28.22 10.58
N VAL A 626 -6.88 27.79 10.76
CA VAL A 626 -6.17 26.89 9.84
C VAL A 626 -6.24 25.47 10.40
N PRO A 627 -6.82 24.49 9.67
CA PRO A 627 -6.74 23.09 10.06
C PRO A 627 -5.31 22.56 9.81
N ILE A 628 -4.79 21.79 10.77
CA ILE A 628 -3.46 21.18 10.72
C ILE A 628 -3.50 19.72 11.15
N ARG A 629 -2.61 18.91 10.55
CA ARG A 629 -2.29 17.57 11.03
C ARG A 629 -1.43 17.67 12.28
N PHE A 630 -2.01 17.44 13.46
CA PHE A 630 -1.32 17.54 14.75
C PHE A 630 -1.63 16.30 15.56
N HIS A 631 -0.60 15.53 15.91
CA HIS A 631 -0.78 14.11 16.28
C HIS A 631 -1.30 13.35 15.04
N HIS A 632 -2.10 12.29 15.17
CA HIS A 632 -2.81 11.71 14.01
C HIS A 632 -4.08 12.51 13.63
N LYS A 633 -4.52 13.45 14.49
CA LYS A 633 -5.79 14.16 14.38
C LYS A 633 -5.71 15.43 13.51
N VAL A 634 -6.86 15.85 12.98
CA VAL A 634 -7.03 17.16 12.34
C VAL A 634 -7.56 18.15 13.38
N VAL A 635 -6.78 19.19 13.70
CA VAL A 635 -7.12 20.21 14.71
C VAL A 635 -6.93 21.62 14.15
N TRP A 636 -7.34 22.66 14.88
CA TRP A 636 -7.29 24.04 14.40
C TRP A 636 -6.32 24.93 15.18
N VAL A 637 -5.75 25.91 14.48
CA VAL A 637 -4.95 27.02 15.04
C VAL A 637 -5.38 28.35 14.44
N LYS A 638 -5.26 29.47 15.16
CA LYS A 638 -5.70 30.79 14.65
C LYS A 638 -4.78 31.27 13.53
N GLN A 639 -5.34 31.65 12.38
CA GLN A 639 -4.57 32.07 11.21
C GLN A 639 -3.66 33.27 11.49
N SER A 640 -4.10 34.19 12.35
CA SER A 640 -3.34 35.37 12.77
C SER A 640 -2.05 35.08 13.56
N GLU A 641 -1.92 33.85 14.10
CA GLU A 641 -0.83 33.42 14.98
C GLU A 641 0.23 32.57 14.25
N VAL A 642 -0.01 32.22 12.98
CA VAL A 642 0.82 31.30 12.20
C VAL A 642 1.31 31.91 10.87
N THR A 643 2.26 31.21 10.25
CA THR A 643 2.82 31.48 8.93
C THR A 643 2.81 30.19 8.12
N GLU A 644 2.64 30.32 6.80
CA GLU A 644 2.60 29.19 5.87
C GLU A 644 3.80 29.22 4.93
N ALA A 645 4.40 28.07 4.67
CA ALA A 645 5.52 27.90 3.75
C ALA A 645 5.51 26.51 3.13
N ALA A 646 5.98 26.37 1.88
CA ALA A 646 6.16 25.08 1.24
C ALA A 646 7.13 24.19 2.05
N GLY A 647 6.86 22.87 2.07
CA GLY A 647 7.81 21.88 2.59
C GLY A 647 9.16 21.94 1.88
N ALA A 648 10.24 21.56 2.58
CA ALA A 648 11.56 21.49 1.99
C ALA A 648 11.59 20.50 0.82
N ALA A 649 12.34 20.80 -0.24
CA ALA A 649 12.41 19.93 -1.42
C ALA A 649 12.96 18.52 -1.09
N PRO A 650 12.67 17.50 -1.90
CA PRO A 650 13.27 16.16 -1.81
C PRO A 650 14.81 16.16 -1.72
N VAL A 651 15.38 15.08 -1.16
CA VAL A 651 16.85 14.86 -1.23
C VAL A 651 17.17 14.39 -2.65
N ARG A 652 18.28 14.86 -3.22
CA ARG A 652 18.69 14.47 -4.58
C ARG A 652 18.93 12.96 -4.67
N THR A 653 18.52 12.40 -5.80
CA THR A 653 18.59 10.99 -6.16
C THR A 653 19.53 10.76 -7.36
N ASP A 654 19.65 11.78 -8.23
CA ASP A 654 20.46 11.78 -9.44
C ASP A 654 21.98 11.75 -9.21
N ASN A 655 22.43 12.08 -8.00
CA ASN A 655 23.83 12.07 -7.59
C ASN A 655 24.22 10.91 -6.65
N ARG A 656 23.33 9.94 -6.41
CA ARG A 656 23.58 8.77 -5.55
C ARG A 656 23.52 7.49 -6.38
N TYR A 657 24.42 6.55 -6.10
CA TYR A 657 24.64 5.36 -6.93
C TYR A 657 24.26 4.07 -6.18
N ASN A 658 23.65 3.13 -6.88
CA ASN A 658 23.12 1.91 -6.28
C ASN A 658 24.03 0.71 -6.52
N VAL A 659 23.84 -0.32 -5.71
CA VAL A 659 24.26 -1.69 -6.02
C VAL A 659 23.01 -2.53 -6.19
N ILE A 660 22.99 -3.39 -7.20
CA ILE A 660 21.94 -4.39 -7.38
C ILE A 660 22.54 -5.78 -7.15
N ALA A 661 21.78 -6.65 -6.48
CA ALA A 661 22.17 -8.01 -6.22
C ALA A 661 21.03 -8.98 -6.57
N ARG A 662 21.39 -10.20 -6.96
CA ARG A 662 20.44 -11.28 -7.24
C ARG A 662 20.69 -12.45 -6.31
N ASP A 663 19.64 -12.95 -5.68
CA ASP A 663 19.70 -14.17 -4.87
C ASP A 663 19.58 -15.45 -5.72
N THR A 664 19.72 -16.61 -5.08
CA THR A 664 19.63 -17.92 -5.75
C THR A 664 18.22 -18.29 -6.22
N SER A 665 17.16 -17.65 -5.69
CA SER A 665 15.78 -17.80 -6.17
C SER A 665 15.46 -16.94 -7.40
N GLY A 666 16.36 -15.99 -7.75
CA GLY A 666 16.13 -15.00 -8.79
C GLY A 666 15.40 -13.74 -8.32
N GLY A 667 15.30 -13.53 -7.00
CA GLY A 667 14.93 -12.24 -6.43
C GLY A 667 16.00 -11.18 -6.73
N LEU A 668 15.58 -10.05 -7.27
CA LEU A 668 16.43 -8.89 -7.51
C LEU A 668 16.28 -7.90 -6.36
N TRP A 669 17.40 -7.53 -5.74
CA TRP A 669 17.47 -6.67 -4.56
C TRP A 669 18.28 -5.43 -4.87
N GLN A 670 17.76 -4.26 -4.51
CA GLN A 670 18.43 -2.99 -4.71
C GLN A 670 18.85 -2.40 -3.37
N TYR A 671 20.11 -1.95 -3.32
CA TYR A 671 20.68 -1.17 -2.24
C TYR A 671 20.86 0.26 -2.75
N GLN A 672 20.03 1.19 -2.29
CA GLN A 672 20.19 2.60 -2.64
C GLN A 672 21.46 3.16 -2.01
N GLY A 673 22.29 3.85 -2.79
CA GLY A 673 23.43 4.59 -2.26
C GLY A 673 22.99 5.76 -1.39
N THR A 674 23.70 6.01 -0.30
CA THR A 674 23.50 7.21 0.54
C THR A 674 24.37 8.39 0.10
N GLY A 675 25.51 8.14 -0.53
CA GLY A 675 26.58 9.14 -0.65
C GLY A 675 27.32 9.33 0.68
N SER A 676 27.65 8.24 1.38
CA SER A 676 28.36 8.26 2.66
C SER A 676 29.32 7.09 2.82
N ALA A 677 30.57 7.39 3.17
CA ALA A 677 31.61 6.38 3.40
C ALA A 677 31.37 5.44 4.58
N THR A 678 30.58 5.85 5.59
CA THR A 678 30.37 5.07 6.83
C THR A 678 29.10 4.23 6.80
N ALA A 679 28.13 4.60 5.97
CA ALA A 679 26.87 3.89 5.78
C ALA A 679 26.45 4.02 4.30
N PRO A 680 27.16 3.38 3.35
CA PRO A 680 27.01 3.64 1.92
C PRO A 680 25.67 3.21 1.34
N PHE A 681 24.92 2.36 2.04
CA PHE A 681 23.63 1.83 1.58
C PHE A 681 22.52 2.08 2.59
N LEU A 682 21.33 2.38 2.06
CA LEU A 682 20.07 2.22 2.79
C LEU A 682 19.70 0.73 2.92
N ALA A 683 18.74 0.41 3.78
CA ALA A 683 18.14 -0.92 3.83
C ALA A 683 17.67 -1.36 2.43
N ARG A 684 17.95 -2.63 2.08
CA ARG A 684 17.56 -3.20 0.79
C ARG A 684 16.04 -3.28 0.65
N TYR A 685 15.60 -3.31 -0.60
CA TYR A 685 14.24 -3.71 -0.96
C TYR A 685 14.27 -4.59 -2.22
N ARG A 686 13.18 -5.29 -2.48
CA ARG A 686 13.05 -6.18 -3.64
C ARG A 686 12.58 -5.38 -4.85
N ALA A 687 13.42 -5.32 -5.87
CA ALA A 687 13.20 -4.58 -7.11
C ALA A 687 12.68 -5.45 -8.26
N GLY A 688 12.60 -6.78 -8.07
CA GLY A 688 12.04 -7.71 -9.06
C GLY A 688 12.14 -9.19 -8.70
N SER A 689 11.53 -10.02 -9.54
CA SER A 689 11.49 -11.49 -9.48
C SER A 689 11.98 -12.11 -10.79
N SER A 690 12.22 -13.42 -10.77
CA SER A 690 12.47 -14.24 -11.97
C SER A 690 13.78 -13.94 -12.73
N TRP A 691 14.78 -13.35 -12.07
CA TRP A 691 16.08 -13.02 -12.68
C TRP A 691 17.06 -14.20 -12.76
N GLN A 692 16.71 -15.39 -12.26
CA GLN A 692 17.52 -16.62 -12.37
C GLN A 692 17.61 -17.17 -13.81
N VAL A 693 16.78 -16.66 -14.73
CA VAL A 693 16.83 -17.02 -16.17
C VAL A 693 18.11 -16.55 -16.88
N TYR A 694 18.90 -15.66 -16.26
CA TYR A 694 20.12 -15.10 -16.83
C TYR A 694 21.39 -15.69 -16.22
N ASP A 695 22.40 -15.97 -17.05
CA ASP A 695 23.73 -16.39 -16.60
C ASP A 695 24.72 -15.22 -16.47
N VAL A 696 24.47 -14.11 -17.17
CA VAL A 696 25.21 -12.85 -17.04
C VAL A 696 24.23 -11.69 -16.87
N VAL A 697 24.54 -10.77 -15.96
CA VAL A 697 23.92 -9.44 -15.85
C VAL A 697 25.05 -8.43 -15.60
N THR A 698 25.05 -7.31 -16.31
CA THR A 698 26.09 -6.28 -16.16
C THR A 698 25.51 -4.88 -16.48
N PRO A 699 25.85 -3.84 -15.69
CA PRO A 699 25.44 -2.47 -15.97
C PRO A 699 26.20 -1.92 -17.18
N MET A 700 25.48 -1.23 -18.05
CA MET A 700 26.02 -0.45 -19.17
C MET A 700 26.39 0.97 -18.72
N THR A 701 25.56 1.56 -17.86
CA THR A 701 25.81 2.86 -17.22
C THR A 701 25.71 2.71 -15.71
N ALA A 702 26.13 3.73 -14.96
CA ALA A 702 26.02 3.72 -13.51
C ALA A 702 24.55 3.68 -13.07
N LEU A 703 24.21 2.77 -12.16
CA LEU A 703 22.88 2.62 -11.58
C LEU A 703 22.67 3.68 -10.49
N ARG A 704 21.55 4.42 -10.53
CA ARG A 704 21.33 5.62 -9.67
C ARG A 704 20.08 5.52 -8.81
N ALA A 705 20.05 6.25 -7.70
CA ALA A 705 18.96 6.22 -6.72
C ALA A 705 17.64 6.83 -7.23
N ASP A 706 17.62 7.40 -8.44
CA ASP A 706 16.43 7.82 -9.18
C ASP A 706 15.84 6.71 -10.08
N GLY A 707 16.44 5.52 -10.09
CA GLY A 707 16.02 4.43 -10.99
C GLY A 707 16.49 4.61 -12.43
N THR A 708 17.44 5.50 -12.70
CA THR A 708 18.16 5.53 -13.98
C THR A 708 19.39 4.61 -13.93
N GLY A 709 19.83 4.16 -15.11
CA GLY A 709 20.91 3.20 -15.25
C GLY A 709 20.50 2.04 -16.15
N ASP A 710 21.28 1.80 -17.20
CA ASP A 710 21.00 0.76 -18.20
C ASP A 710 21.84 -0.48 -17.90
N ALA A 711 21.35 -1.66 -18.28
CA ALA A 711 22.03 -2.93 -18.11
C ALA A 711 21.82 -3.85 -19.34
N VAL A 712 22.64 -4.88 -19.46
CA VAL A 712 22.37 -6.02 -20.34
C VAL A 712 22.37 -7.32 -19.54
N ALA A 713 21.55 -8.27 -19.97
CA ALA A 713 21.46 -9.59 -19.39
C ALA A 713 21.46 -10.67 -20.47
N ARG A 714 22.11 -11.80 -20.21
CA ARG A 714 22.25 -12.92 -21.13
C ARG A 714 21.58 -14.17 -20.57
N GLU A 715 20.80 -14.87 -21.38
CA GLU A 715 20.29 -16.21 -21.08
C GLU A 715 21.36 -17.27 -21.42
N PRO A 716 21.42 -18.43 -20.73
CA PRO A 716 22.38 -19.50 -21.02
C PRO A 716 22.43 -19.94 -22.50
N GLY A 717 21.30 -19.88 -23.22
CA GLY A 717 21.20 -20.15 -24.66
C GLY A 717 21.86 -19.11 -25.58
N GLY A 718 22.44 -18.04 -25.01
CA GLY A 718 23.14 -17.00 -25.76
C GLY A 718 22.26 -15.89 -26.32
N THR A 719 21.00 -15.77 -25.88
CA THR A 719 20.19 -14.57 -26.13
C THR A 719 20.65 -13.43 -25.23
N LEU A 720 21.03 -12.30 -25.80
CA LEU A 720 21.29 -11.06 -25.06
C LEU A 720 20.05 -10.14 -25.10
N TRP A 721 19.76 -9.55 -23.95
CA TRP A 721 18.68 -8.60 -23.71
C TRP A 721 19.24 -7.28 -23.19
N TYR A 722 18.65 -6.18 -23.61
CA TYR A 722 18.93 -4.83 -23.11
C TYR A 722 17.82 -4.39 -22.15
N TYR A 723 18.23 -3.79 -21.05
CA TYR A 723 17.38 -3.26 -19.99
C TYR A 723 17.66 -1.77 -19.85
N GLN A 724 16.75 -0.93 -20.35
CA GLN A 724 16.86 0.51 -20.15
C GLN A 724 16.40 0.87 -18.73
N GLY A 725 17.10 1.80 -18.08
CA GLY A 725 16.68 2.40 -16.81
C GLY A 725 15.30 3.05 -16.93
N SER A 726 14.48 2.90 -15.89
CA SER A 726 13.08 3.35 -15.90
C SER A 726 12.89 4.81 -15.48
N GLY A 727 13.77 5.33 -14.63
CA GLY A 727 13.52 6.56 -13.86
C GLY A 727 12.54 6.37 -12.70
N ASN A 728 12.28 5.11 -12.31
CA ASN A 728 11.48 4.74 -11.15
C ASN A 728 12.31 3.78 -10.27
N PRO A 729 12.74 4.19 -9.06
CA PRO A 729 13.51 3.34 -8.17
C PRO A 729 12.85 1.98 -7.91
N SER A 730 11.54 1.94 -7.59
CA SER A 730 10.82 0.69 -7.25
C SER A 730 10.79 -0.36 -8.37
N ALA A 731 11.05 0.06 -9.62
CA ALA A 731 11.10 -0.82 -10.78
C ALA A 731 12.22 -0.31 -11.71
N PRO A 732 13.51 -0.56 -11.39
CA PRO A 732 14.65 0.20 -11.92
C PRO A 732 14.87 0.03 -13.44
N PHE A 733 14.30 -1.00 -14.05
CA PHE A 733 14.40 -1.26 -15.48
C PHE A 733 13.03 -1.33 -16.16
N LYS A 734 12.98 -0.88 -17.41
CA LYS A 734 11.84 -1.08 -18.31
C LYS A 734 11.78 -2.52 -18.84
N GLY A 735 10.73 -2.85 -19.58
CA GLY A 735 10.61 -4.12 -20.29
C GLY A 735 11.82 -4.40 -21.20
N ARG A 736 12.28 -5.66 -21.18
CA ARG A 736 13.51 -6.09 -21.87
C ARG A 736 13.39 -6.01 -23.39
N LEU A 737 14.44 -5.52 -24.06
CA LEU A 737 14.55 -5.47 -25.52
C LEU A 737 15.51 -6.56 -26.02
N ARG A 738 15.13 -7.32 -27.04
CA ARG A 738 15.97 -8.41 -27.57
C ARG A 738 17.09 -7.85 -28.44
N VAL A 739 18.34 -8.08 -28.06
CA VAL A 739 19.51 -7.67 -28.86
C VAL A 739 19.82 -8.71 -29.93
N GLY A 740 19.84 -10.00 -29.57
CA GLY A 740 20.12 -11.10 -30.51
C GLY A 740 20.60 -12.37 -29.83
N GLY A 741 20.75 -13.44 -30.62
CA GLY A 741 21.36 -14.71 -30.17
C GLY A 741 22.86 -14.77 -30.47
N GLY A 742 23.52 -15.87 -30.09
CA GLY A 742 24.94 -16.13 -30.42
C GLY A 742 25.95 -15.68 -29.35
N TRP A 743 25.51 -15.12 -28.22
CA TRP A 743 26.38 -14.59 -27.16
C TRP A 743 26.98 -15.66 -26.23
N GLN A 744 26.62 -16.93 -26.40
CA GLN A 744 27.17 -18.07 -25.64
C GLN A 744 28.62 -18.42 -26.02
N ILE A 745 29.15 -17.84 -27.10
CA ILE A 745 30.58 -17.95 -27.47
C ILE A 745 31.50 -17.21 -26.47
N TYR A 746 30.94 -16.27 -25.70
CA TYR A 746 31.67 -15.46 -24.74
C TYR A 746 31.61 -16.04 -23.34
N ASP A 747 32.73 -16.05 -22.63
CA ASP A 747 32.81 -16.42 -21.22
C ASP A 747 32.84 -15.21 -20.28
N THR A 748 32.99 -14.00 -20.83
CA THR A 748 32.83 -12.74 -20.11
C THR A 748 32.13 -11.74 -21.03
N VAL A 749 31.13 -11.05 -20.48
CA VAL A 749 30.40 -9.94 -21.12
C VAL A 749 30.26 -8.87 -20.04
N VAL A 750 30.79 -7.67 -20.28
CA VAL A 750 30.85 -6.58 -19.28
C VAL A 750 30.60 -5.23 -19.95
N GLY A 751 29.63 -4.46 -19.43
CA GLY A 751 29.46 -3.06 -19.80
C GLY A 751 30.55 -2.21 -19.16
N ILE A 752 31.16 -1.32 -19.93
CA ILE A 752 32.40 -0.59 -19.55
C ILE A 752 32.20 0.94 -19.55
N ARG A 753 30.95 1.39 -19.67
CA ARG A 753 30.59 2.81 -19.89
C ARG A 753 31.24 3.32 -21.19
N ASP A 754 31.41 4.63 -21.33
CA ASP A 754 31.99 5.24 -22.53
C ASP A 754 33.52 5.06 -22.57
N LEU A 755 33.97 4.00 -23.23
CA LEU A 755 35.38 3.69 -23.48
C LEU A 755 35.88 4.36 -24.77
N THR A 756 34.96 4.63 -25.70
CA THR A 756 35.25 5.19 -27.02
C THR A 756 35.23 6.72 -27.09
N GLY A 757 34.77 7.39 -26.04
CA GLY A 757 34.76 8.86 -25.89
C GLY A 757 33.63 9.55 -26.65
N ASP A 758 32.54 8.86 -26.99
CA ASP A 758 31.44 9.39 -27.82
C ASP A 758 30.12 9.63 -27.06
N GLY A 759 30.15 9.53 -25.74
CA GLY A 759 29.04 9.76 -24.82
C GLY A 759 28.11 8.56 -24.63
N LYS A 760 28.45 7.37 -25.15
CA LYS A 760 27.58 6.19 -25.15
C LYS A 760 28.23 5.02 -24.44
N PRO A 761 27.45 4.16 -23.76
CA PRO A 761 28.01 3.02 -23.04
C PRO A 761 28.42 1.88 -23.99
N ASP A 762 29.68 1.51 -23.92
CA ASP A 762 30.30 0.42 -24.65
C ASP A 762 30.31 -0.89 -23.86
N LEU A 763 30.49 -2.01 -24.57
CA LEU A 763 30.56 -3.35 -24.00
C LEU A 763 31.84 -4.08 -24.45
N LEU A 764 32.46 -4.78 -23.51
CA LEU A 764 33.55 -5.71 -23.80
C LEU A 764 33.06 -7.16 -23.68
N ALA A 765 33.46 -8.00 -24.64
CA ALA A 765 33.14 -9.41 -24.66
C ALA A 765 34.39 -10.25 -24.93
N ARG A 766 34.63 -11.27 -24.09
CA ARG A 766 35.79 -12.16 -24.17
C ARG A 766 35.36 -13.56 -24.57
N GLU A 767 36.04 -14.14 -25.54
CA GLU A 767 35.92 -15.56 -25.88
C GLU A 767 36.78 -16.43 -24.94
N LYS A 768 36.42 -17.71 -24.77
CA LYS A 768 37.25 -18.71 -24.04
C LYS A 768 38.68 -18.84 -24.59
N SER A 769 38.90 -18.47 -25.85
CA SER A 769 40.20 -18.39 -26.52
C SER A 769 41.11 -17.27 -26.00
N GLY A 770 40.54 -16.30 -25.25
CA GLY A 770 41.24 -15.10 -24.80
C GLY A 770 41.26 -13.96 -25.81
N VAL A 771 40.49 -14.04 -26.90
CA VAL A 771 40.24 -12.89 -27.78
C VAL A 771 39.26 -11.93 -27.08
N LEU A 772 39.60 -10.64 -27.05
CA LEU A 772 38.76 -9.58 -26.50
C LEU A 772 38.19 -8.72 -27.63
N TRP A 773 36.89 -8.48 -27.56
CA TRP A 773 36.11 -7.69 -28.52
C TRP A 773 35.50 -6.45 -27.86
N LEU A 774 35.57 -5.32 -28.57
CA LEU A 774 34.77 -4.13 -28.29
C LEU A 774 33.48 -4.19 -29.10
N TYR A 775 32.36 -3.98 -28.42
CA TYR A 775 31.06 -3.65 -28.98
C TYR A 775 30.77 -2.19 -28.66
N LYS A 776 30.94 -1.32 -29.66
CA LYS A 776 30.70 0.10 -29.50
C LYS A 776 29.21 0.40 -29.30
N GLY A 777 28.87 1.26 -28.35
CA GLY A 777 27.49 1.69 -28.10
C GLY A 777 26.90 2.57 -29.20
N THR A 778 25.67 2.29 -29.63
CA THR A 778 24.94 3.16 -30.58
C THR A 778 24.20 4.31 -29.89
N GLY A 779 23.88 4.14 -28.60
CA GLY A 779 22.99 5.00 -27.82
C GLY A 779 21.50 4.69 -28.02
N THR A 780 21.15 3.66 -28.79
CA THR A 780 19.76 3.27 -29.09
C THR A 780 19.45 1.88 -28.51
N PRO A 781 18.68 1.76 -27.41
CA PRO A 781 18.43 0.49 -26.71
C PRO A 781 17.92 -0.68 -27.56
N ALA A 782 17.20 -0.42 -28.67
CA ALA A 782 16.68 -1.45 -29.57
C ALA A 782 17.75 -2.03 -30.53
N VAL A 783 18.84 -1.30 -30.78
CA VAL A 783 19.99 -1.73 -31.59
C VAL A 783 21.26 -1.25 -30.87
N PRO A 784 21.57 -1.76 -29.67
CA PRO A 784 22.44 -1.07 -28.72
C PRO A 784 23.92 -1.05 -29.10
N PHE A 785 24.37 -1.94 -30.00
CA PHE A 785 25.77 -2.10 -30.36
C PHE A 785 26.03 -2.08 -31.86
N GLU A 786 27.15 -1.48 -32.25
CA GLU A 786 27.74 -1.61 -33.59
C GLU A 786 28.39 -3.00 -33.78
N ARG A 787 28.92 -3.26 -34.99
CA ARG A 787 29.64 -4.49 -35.28
C ARG A 787 30.95 -4.55 -34.49
N ARG A 788 31.18 -5.67 -33.80
CA ARG A 788 32.35 -5.88 -32.94
C ARG A 788 33.70 -5.68 -33.64
N VAL A 789 34.66 -5.15 -32.89
CA VAL A 789 36.07 -4.97 -33.30
C VAL A 789 36.97 -5.73 -32.33
N GLN A 790 37.98 -6.44 -32.84
CA GLN A 790 38.96 -7.13 -31.99
C GLN A 790 39.95 -6.12 -31.43
N ILE A 791 40.14 -6.13 -30.11
CA ILE A 791 40.99 -5.15 -29.40
C ILE A 791 42.15 -5.81 -28.63
N GLY A 792 42.15 -7.13 -28.51
CA GLY A 792 43.28 -7.85 -27.92
C GLY A 792 43.15 -9.38 -27.96
N THR A 793 44.22 -10.02 -27.54
CA THR A 793 44.37 -11.49 -27.39
C THR A 793 45.11 -11.79 -26.08
N GLY A 794 45.01 -13.01 -25.56
CA GLY A 794 45.68 -13.40 -24.32
C GLY A 794 44.90 -13.04 -23.03
N TRP A 795 43.62 -12.67 -23.15
CA TRP A 795 42.78 -12.22 -22.03
C TRP A 795 42.26 -13.34 -21.13
N GLN A 796 42.51 -14.60 -21.46
CA GLN A 796 42.17 -15.77 -20.63
C GLN A 796 43.00 -15.87 -19.33
N ILE A 797 44.04 -15.04 -19.17
CA ILE A 797 44.80 -14.91 -17.91
C ILE A 797 43.98 -14.27 -16.77
N TYR A 798 42.88 -13.59 -17.11
CA TYR A 798 42.01 -12.90 -16.17
C TYR A 798 40.85 -13.81 -15.73
N ASN A 799 40.56 -13.90 -14.43
CA ASN A 799 39.37 -14.58 -13.93
C ASN A 799 38.20 -13.62 -13.65
N SER A 800 38.41 -12.31 -13.81
CA SER A 800 37.39 -11.27 -13.74
C SER A 800 37.86 -10.03 -14.50
N ILE A 801 36.92 -9.38 -15.19
CA ILE A 801 37.08 -8.07 -15.83
C ILE A 801 35.93 -7.20 -15.32
N VAL A 802 36.23 -6.04 -14.75
CA VAL A 802 35.25 -5.19 -14.05
C VAL A 802 35.39 -3.74 -14.51
N SER A 803 34.29 -3.13 -14.92
CA SER A 803 34.18 -1.69 -15.13
C SER A 803 34.33 -0.94 -13.82
N THR A 804 35.18 0.08 -13.78
CA THR A 804 35.29 0.99 -12.64
C THR A 804 34.63 2.34 -12.90
N GLY A 805 34.48 2.74 -14.16
CA GLY A 805 34.36 4.15 -14.51
C GLY A 805 35.72 4.84 -14.36
N ASP A 806 35.74 6.17 -14.24
CA ASP A 806 36.99 6.95 -14.14
C ASP A 806 37.66 6.78 -12.77
N LEU A 807 38.58 5.81 -12.68
CA LEU A 807 39.35 5.50 -11.48
C LEU A 807 40.67 6.27 -11.42
N SER A 808 41.19 6.66 -12.59
CA SER A 808 42.43 7.41 -12.74
C SER A 808 42.26 8.92 -12.57
N GLY A 809 41.04 9.44 -12.66
CA GLY A 809 40.69 10.86 -12.54
C GLY A 809 40.95 11.67 -13.82
N ASP A 810 41.01 11.03 -14.99
CA ASP A 810 41.33 11.68 -16.27
C ASP A 810 40.12 11.98 -17.18
N GLY A 811 38.92 11.69 -16.68
CA GLY A 811 37.64 11.92 -17.34
C GLY A 811 37.15 10.77 -18.23
N LYS A 812 37.84 9.62 -18.23
CA LYS A 812 37.55 8.50 -19.16
C LYS A 812 37.18 7.23 -18.40
N ALA A 813 36.46 6.32 -19.05
CA ALA A 813 36.11 5.05 -18.41
C ALA A 813 37.31 4.10 -18.33
N ASP A 814 37.69 3.74 -17.11
CA ASP A 814 38.70 2.72 -16.83
C ASP A 814 38.07 1.36 -16.50
N PHE A 815 38.89 0.32 -16.52
CA PHE A 815 38.52 -1.00 -16.04
C PHE A 815 39.69 -1.77 -15.43
N ILE A 816 39.36 -2.80 -14.66
CA ILE A 816 40.34 -3.67 -13.99
C ILE A 816 40.19 -5.11 -14.47
N GLY A 817 41.31 -5.77 -14.74
CA GLY A 817 41.41 -7.22 -14.83
C GLY A 817 42.03 -7.81 -13.57
N ARG A 818 41.39 -8.81 -12.95
CA ARG A 818 41.98 -9.64 -11.88
C ARG A 818 42.54 -10.93 -12.47
N ASP A 819 43.83 -11.17 -12.31
CA ASP A 819 44.44 -12.43 -12.78
C ASP A 819 44.21 -13.60 -11.79
N THR A 820 44.52 -14.82 -12.22
CA THR A 820 44.35 -16.03 -11.40
C THR A 820 45.23 -16.08 -10.14
N SER A 821 46.26 -15.22 -10.04
CA SER A 821 47.05 -15.06 -8.81
C SER A 821 46.43 -14.08 -7.80
N GLY A 822 45.35 -13.40 -8.20
CA GLY A 822 44.70 -12.35 -7.41
C GLY A 822 45.41 -10.99 -7.46
N ALA A 823 46.21 -10.72 -8.51
CA ALA A 823 46.70 -9.37 -8.76
C ALA A 823 45.69 -8.58 -9.60
N LEU A 824 45.49 -7.30 -9.24
CA LEU A 824 44.69 -6.36 -10.01
C LEU A 824 45.56 -5.58 -10.99
N TRP A 825 45.04 -5.45 -12.21
CA TRP A 825 45.66 -4.72 -13.30
C TRP A 825 44.67 -3.66 -13.83
N LEU A 826 45.01 -2.39 -13.61
CA LEU A 826 44.27 -1.24 -14.14
C LEU A 826 44.62 -1.05 -15.62
N TYR A 827 43.59 -0.99 -16.45
CA TYR A 827 43.65 -0.55 -17.84
C TYR A 827 42.99 0.83 -17.91
N ARG A 828 43.79 1.85 -18.18
CA ARG A 828 43.28 3.21 -18.36
C ARG A 828 42.60 3.36 -19.71
N GLY A 829 41.39 3.91 -19.73
CA GLY A 829 40.68 4.23 -20.96
C GLY A 829 41.40 5.31 -21.76
N THR A 830 41.30 5.27 -23.08
CA THR A 830 41.84 6.36 -23.93
C THR A 830 40.76 7.31 -24.43
N GLY A 831 39.48 6.91 -24.41
CA GLY A 831 38.40 7.63 -25.09
C GLY A 831 38.53 7.50 -26.61
N SER A 832 38.84 6.30 -27.13
CA SER A 832 39.01 6.06 -28.57
C SER A 832 38.82 4.59 -28.96
N ALA A 833 37.88 4.33 -29.88
CA ALA A 833 37.60 2.99 -30.38
C ALA A 833 38.78 2.29 -31.08
N THR A 834 39.76 3.04 -31.61
CA THR A 834 40.91 2.46 -32.33
C THR A 834 42.05 2.03 -31.40
N ALA A 835 42.08 2.52 -30.16
CA ALA A 835 43.08 2.15 -29.17
C ALA A 835 42.48 2.23 -27.74
N PRO A 836 41.47 1.40 -27.38
CA PRO A 836 40.54 1.72 -26.29
C PRO A 836 41.14 1.84 -24.89
N TYR A 837 42.31 1.22 -24.65
CA TYR A 837 43.01 1.28 -23.38
C TYR A 837 44.52 1.38 -23.55
N GLY A 838 45.18 1.98 -22.56
CA GLY A 838 46.64 2.02 -22.44
C GLY A 838 47.25 0.75 -21.86
N THR A 839 48.58 0.77 -21.70
CA THR A 839 49.33 -0.31 -21.03
C THR A 839 48.86 -0.52 -19.60
N ARG A 840 48.63 -1.79 -19.23
CA ARG A 840 48.18 -2.18 -17.89
C ARG A 840 49.17 -1.79 -16.79
N VAL A 841 48.65 -1.36 -15.64
CA VAL A 841 49.42 -1.06 -14.42
C VAL A 841 48.98 -2.02 -13.32
N LYS A 842 49.91 -2.66 -12.60
CA LYS A 842 49.55 -3.47 -11.42
C LYS A 842 49.21 -2.54 -10.27
N VAL A 843 47.99 -2.66 -9.74
CA VAL A 843 47.46 -1.77 -8.68
C VAL A 843 47.09 -2.49 -7.38
N GLY A 844 47.24 -3.82 -7.33
CA GLY A 844 47.03 -4.57 -6.10
C GLY A 844 47.40 -6.06 -6.22
N THR A 845 47.49 -6.72 -5.07
CA THR A 845 47.71 -8.17 -4.89
C THR A 845 46.81 -8.68 -3.77
N GLY A 846 46.59 -10.00 -3.67
CA GLY A 846 45.76 -10.58 -2.61
C GLY A 846 44.25 -10.57 -2.87
N TRP A 847 43.79 -10.17 -4.06
CA TRP A 847 42.36 -10.01 -4.38
C TRP A 847 41.63 -11.33 -4.68
N GLN A 848 42.31 -12.46 -4.58
CA GLN A 848 41.69 -13.80 -4.60
C GLN A 848 40.88 -14.11 -3.33
N VAL A 849 40.98 -13.29 -2.27
CA VAL A 849 40.10 -13.38 -1.09
C VAL A 849 38.63 -13.05 -1.38
N TYR A 850 38.38 -12.34 -2.49
CA TYR A 850 37.04 -11.93 -2.91
C TYR A 850 36.44 -12.92 -3.92
N ASN A 851 35.21 -13.36 -3.70
CA ASN A 851 34.46 -14.16 -4.67
C ASN A 851 33.61 -13.28 -5.61
N SER A 852 33.39 -12.01 -5.28
CA SER A 852 32.80 -11.00 -6.15
C SER A 852 33.51 -9.65 -6.00
N ILE A 853 33.66 -8.91 -7.09
CA ILE A 853 34.25 -7.56 -7.16
C ILE A 853 33.48 -6.70 -8.17
N VAL A 854 33.14 -5.47 -7.80
CA VAL A 854 32.25 -4.56 -8.58
C VAL A 854 32.72 -3.12 -8.47
N GLY A 855 32.59 -2.34 -9.55
CA GLY A 855 32.84 -0.88 -9.58
C GLY A 855 31.53 -0.06 -9.70
N PRO A 856 30.81 0.17 -8.59
CA PRO A 856 29.45 0.74 -8.58
C PRO A 856 29.38 2.26 -8.85
N SER A 857 30.47 2.92 -9.25
CA SER A 857 30.64 4.39 -9.22
C SER A 857 30.82 4.94 -7.79
N ASP A 858 30.51 6.21 -7.56
CA ASP A 858 30.80 6.97 -6.34
C ASP A 858 29.75 6.69 -5.25
N LEU A 859 30.01 5.71 -4.38
CA LEU A 859 29.12 5.41 -3.25
C LEU A 859 29.29 6.40 -2.09
N THR A 860 30.40 7.15 -2.04
CA THR A 860 30.71 8.07 -0.95
C THR A 860 30.30 9.53 -1.18
N GLY A 861 29.92 9.88 -2.40
CA GLY A 861 29.56 11.24 -2.80
C GLY A 861 30.74 12.22 -2.88
N ASP A 862 31.98 11.72 -2.93
CA ASP A 862 33.20 12.55 -2.94
C ASP A 862 33.69 12.94 -4.35
N GLY A 863 32.97 12.49 -5.39
CA GLY A 863 33.26 12.74 -6.79
C GLY A 863 34.13 11.68 -7.47
N LYS A 864 34.53 10.61 -6.77
CA LYS A 864 35.44 9.57 -7.28
C LYS A 864 34.77 8.21 -7.31
N VAL A 865 35.11 7.37 -8.28
CA VAL A 865 34.52 6.03 -8.36
C VAL A 865 35.09 5.11 -7.29
N ASP A 866 34.20 4.43 -6.58
CA ASP A 866 34.54 3.46 -5.54
C ASP A 866 34.53 2.03 -6.10
N PHE A 867 35.01 1.11 -5.27
CA PHE A 867 35.05 -0.32 -5.57
C PHE A 867 34.59 -1.14 -4.38
N ILE A 868 33.84 -2.21 -4.62
CA ILE A 868 33.39 -3.12 -3.56
C ILE A 868 33.86 -4.55 -3.83
N GLY A 869 34.26 -5.24 -2.77
CA GLY A 869 34.63 -6.65 -2.80
C GLY A 869 33.84 -7.44 -1.77
N ARG A 870 33.23 -8.55 -2.17
CA ARG A 870 32.59 -9.51 -1.27
C ARG A 870 33.48 -10.73 -1.10
N ASP A 871 33.79 -11.08 0.14
CA ASP A 871 34.58 -12.29 0.44
C ASP A 871 33.73 -13.55 0.57
N ALA A 872 34.39 -14.69 0.81
CA ALA A 872 33.74 -15.99 0.93
C ALA A 872 32.82 -16.12 2.16
N ALA A 873 33.02 -15.30 3.21
CA ALA A 873 32.13 -15.25 4.38
C ALA A 873 30.87 -14.41 4.14
N GLY A 874 30.83 -13.66 3.03
CA GLY A 874 29.73 -12.74 2.72
C GLY A 874 29.89 -11.36 3.36
N ASP A 875 31.08 -11.00 3.81
CA ASP A 875 31.37 -9.63 4.22
C ASP A 875 31.61 -8.76 2.98
N LEU A 876 31.00 -7.57 2.97
CA LEU A 876 31.16 -6.58 1.92
C LEU A 876 32.13 -5.49 2.37
N TRP A 877 33.16 -5.26 1.55
CA TRP A 877 34.24 -4.32 1.81
C TRP A 877 34.23 -3.20 0.78
N LEU A 878 34.16 -1.96 1.25
CA LEU A 878 34.29 -0.74 0.44
C LEU A 878 35.77 -0.33 0.35
N TYR A 879 36.25 -0.09 -0.86
CA TYR A 879 37.50 0.57 -1.18
C TYR A 879 37.18 1.92 -1.80
N ARG A 880 37.52 3.01 -1.11
CA ARG A 880 37.23 4.36 -1.61
C ARG A 880 38.18 4.76 -2.72
N GLY A 881 37.64 5.36 -3.78
CA GLY A 881 38.44 5.88 -4.89
C GLY A 881 39.36 7.01 -4.45
N THR A 882 40.58 7.04 -4.99
CA THR A 882 41.48 8.20 -4.80
C THR A 882 41.46 9.16 -5.99
N GLY A 883 41.04 8.70 -7.17
CA GLY A 883 41.20 9.40 -8.45
C GLY A 883 42.67 9.42 -8.89
N SER A 884 43.36 8.27 -8.80
CA SER A 884 44.78 8.15 -9.12
C SER A 884 45.17 6.74 -9.58
N ALA A 885 45.67 6.63 -10.81
CA ALA A 885 46.07 5.36 -11.40
C ALA A 885 47.23 4.62 -10.69
N THR A 886 48.02 5.31 -9.84
CA THR A 886 49.16 4.72 -9.12
C THR A 886 48.82 4.27 -7.71
N ALA A 887 47.73 4.76 -7.14
CA ALA A 887 47.26 4.41 -5.80
C ALA A 887 45.72 4.49 -5.74
N PRO A 888 44.98 3.68 -6.53
CA PRO A 888 43.57 3.93 -6.84
C PRO A 888 42.61 3.83 -5.65
N TYR A 889 43.01 3.18 -4.56
CA TYR A 889 42.14 2.88 -3.44
C TYR A 889 42.74 3.28 -2.09
N THR A 890 41.89 3.73 -1.17
CA THR A 890 42.23 3.79 0.26
C THR A 890 42.27 2.40 0.89
N ALA A 891 42.66 2.32 2.17
CA ALA A 891 42.39 1.14 2.97
C ALA A 891 40.89 0.78 2.95
N ARG A 892 40.59 -0.52 2.93
CA ARG A 892 39.22 -1.04 2.90
C ARG A 892 38.49 -0.85 4.23
N VAL A 893 37.17 -0.67 4.16
CA VAL A 893 36.27 -0.65 5.33
C VAL A 893 35.20 -1.72 5.13
N LYS A 894 34.88 -2.50 6.17
CA LYS A 894 33.74 -3.42 6.13
C LYS A 894 32.46 -2.59 6.26
N VAL A 895 31.56 -2.71 5.29
CA VAL A 895 30.32 -1.91 5.22
C VAL A 895 29.05 -2.76 5.36
N ALA A 896 29.13 -4.08 5.19
CA ALA A 896 28.04 -5.00 5.50
C ALA A 896 28.54 -6.44 5.74
N SER A 897 27.65 -7.29 6.24
CA SER A 897 27.80 -8.75 6.35
C SER A 897 26.59 -9.43 5.69
N GLY A 898 26.61 -10.75 5.48
CA GLY A 898 25.43 -11.50 5.03
C GLY A 898 25.19 -11.54 3.52
N TRP A 899 26.14 -11.05 2.71
CA TRP A 899 25.99 -10.97 1.24
C TRP A 899 26.25 -12.30 0.50
N GLN A 900 26.54 -13.39 1.22
CA GLN A 900 26.67 -14.73 0.64
C GLN A 900 25.35 -15.30 0.10
N ILE A 901 24.21 -14.72 0.48
CA ILE A 901 22.88 -15.05 -0.07
C ILE A 901 22.72 -14.73 -1.56
N TYR A 902 23.60 -13.87 -2.11
CA TYR A 902 23.56 -13.45 -3.50
C TYR A 902 24.45 -14.32 -4.40
N ASN A 903 23.94 -14.75 -5.55
CA ASN A 903 24.77 -15.38 -6.58
C ASN A 903 25.37 -14.35 -7.56
N THR A 904 24.87 -13.11 -7.57
CA THR A 904 25.37 -12.04 -8.44
C THR A 904 25.23 -10.68 -7.72
N VAL A 905 26.22 -9.81 -7.89
CA VAL A 905 26.22 -8.42 -7.40
C VAL A 905 26.81 -7.57 -8.52
N PHE A 906 26.18 -6.42 -8.84
CA PHE A 906 26.53 -5.59 -9.99
C PHE A 906 26.11 -4.12 -9.82
#